data_AF-A0A1R3JI71-F1
#
_entry.id   AF-A0A1R3JI71-F1
#
_cell.length_a   1.000
_cell.length_b   1.000
_cell.length_c   1.000
_cell.angle_alpha   90.00
_cell.angle_beta   90.00
_cell.angle_gamma   90.00
#
_symmetry.space_group_name_H-M   'P 1'
#
loop_
_entity.id
_entity.type
_entity.pdbx_description
1 polymer ?
#
loop_
_entity_poly.entity_id
_entity_poly.type
_entity_poly.pdbx_seq_one_letter_code
_entity_poly.pdbx_strand_id
1 'polypeptide(L)'
;MAANIKPFLSLVPLFFFLALFSPCSATTRKLAALVQEQPLVLKYHRGPLLKGNVTVNLVWYGKFSPTQRSIVVDFLNSLSSAKVTASPPSVSSWWQTTGKYKGGLSKVVVGKQVLYDKYSLGKALKNSQLTALASKPGYGAGGNVVNVVLTSADVAVDGFCMSRCGSHGSGRVKNSRFAYAWVGNSVSQCPGYCAWPFHQPMYGPQTPPLVAPNGDVGVDGMVINLATVLAGTVTNPFNNGYFQGPAKAPLEAVSACTGIFGKGAYPGYPGEVLVDKTTGASYNAVGVNGQHSQRRHFHFKQENSLYDYDSDSDSNLPEEHRIRPLSTLLATEMEPPPPRTPQDQPAHTHCHPSTTIPTTGTCLKCGGETTMSPPTQSPTAWPDLSSPPVYRPIRAPALNLPPNNSQAIILAPVPQSQKVPTITPPFHFQVPAKKITSPDDIRKFHDSPTSKNFLGFVVALSESIRGHKISDPCHESPTVAKIVSITETLSLWVDQIPPVQQSSRYGNISYRTWHERLTENAESLMLQFLPDELKPSTIEIVPYFTDSFGNSSRIDYGTGHETNFAAWLYCLARMGIIKEEDYQAVVVRVFVKYLDLMRKLQLVYCLEPAGSHGVWGLDDYHFLPFIFGSSQLIDHKYMKPKSIHNEDIVENFSSEYMYLSCIGFIKKVKKGLFAEHSPLLDDISGVPNWNKVNSGLLKMYKAEVLEKVPIMQHFLFGWLIKW
;
A
#
# COMPACT_ATOMS: atom_id res chain seq x y z
N MET A 1 87.63 1.52 -13.90
CA MET A 1 88.17 0.89 -12.66
C MET A 1 87.08 0.93 -11.60
N ALA A 2 87.15 0.07 -10.58
CA ALA A 2 86.07 -0.17 -9.63
C ALA A 2 86.31 0.46 -8.25
N ALA A 3 85.24 0.47 -7.44
CA ALA A 3 85.20 0.63 -5.98
C ALA A 3 85.74 1.93 -5.34
N ASN A 4 84.82 2.71 -4.76
CA ASN A 4 84.76 2.84 -3.28
C ASN A 4 83.38 3.35 -2.83
N ILE A 5 82.91 2.91 -1.65
CA ILE A 5 81.53 3.15 -1.15
C ILE A 5 81.52 3.28 0.39
N LYS A 6 80.84 4.33 0.90
CA LYS A 6 80.44 4.55 2.33
C LYS A 6 81.59 4.73 3.34
N PRO A 7 81.32 5.11 4.62
CA PRO A 7 80.04 5.51 5.26
C PRO A 7 80.03 6.88 5.97
N PHE A 8 78.84 7.43 6.21
CA PHE A 8 78.53 8.34 7.33
C PHE A 8 76.99 8.44 7.50
N LEU A 9 76.44 8.88 8.63
CA LEU A 9 76.29 8.17 9.93
C LEU A 9 75.04 8.78 10.65
N SER A 10 74.64 8.26 11.83
CA SER A 10 73.58 8.81 12.72
C SER A 10 72.11 8.47 12.34
N LEU A 11 71.20 8.06 13.24
CA LEU A 11 71.32 7.52 14.61
C LEU A 11 70.10 6.60 14.91
N VAL A 12 70.16 5.81 15.99
CA VAL A 12 69.18 4.75 16.36
C VAL A 12 68.84 4.88 17.86
N PRO A 13 67.54 4.89 18.25
CA PRO A 13 66.86 3.69 18.79
C PRO A 13 65.37 3.61 18.36
N LEU A 14 64.53 2.62 18.71
CA LEU A 14 64.64 1.44 19.56
C LEU A 14 63.76 0.31 18.97
N PHE A 15 64.14 -0.97 19.05
CA PHE A 15 63.28 -2.10 18.66
C PHE A 15 63.58 -3.37 19.49
N PHE A 16 62.58 -4.26 19.61
CA PHE A 16 62.58 -5.55 20.32
C PHE A 16 62.67 -5.55 21.86
N PHE A 17 61.50 -5.59 22.50
CA PHE A 17 61.04 -6.49 23.58
C PHE A 17 59.60 -6.01 23.95
N LEU A 18 58.56 -6.82 24.16
CA LEU A 18 58.44 -8.28 24.40
C LEU A 18 57.42 -8.96 23.45
N ALA A 19 57.38 -10.29 23.50
CA ALA A 19 56.30 -11.13 22.99
C ALA A 19 55.31 -11.54 24.11
N LEU A 20 54.30 -12.36 23.76
CA LEU A 20 53.24 -12.93 24.61
C LEU A 20 52.06 -12.00 24.96
N PHE A 21 50.94 -12.17 24.24
CA PHE A 21 49.62 -12.44 24.82
C PHE A 21 48.69 -13.04 23.75
N SER A 22 47.64 -13.76 24.17
CA SER A 22 46.87 -14.69 23.33
C SER A 22 45.90 -14.02 22.34
N PRO A 23 45.61 -14.66 21.18
CA PRO A 23 44.51 -14.23 20.32
C PRO A 23 43.16 -14.54 20.97
N CYS A 24 42.41 -13.51 21.35
CA CYS A 24 41.07 -13.65 21.90
C CYS A 24 40.14 -12.55 21.36
N SER A 25 38.85 -12.86 21.22
CA SER A 25 37.79 -11.93 20.87
C SER A 25 38.00 -11.12 19.59
N ALA A 26 38.10 -11.83 18.45
CA ALA A 26 37.49 -11.30 17.23
C ALA A 26 36.00 -11.11 17.50
N THR A 27 35.57 -9.87 17.76
CA THR A 27 34.16 -9.54 17.98
C THR A 27 33.41 -9.62 16.66
N THR A 28 32.95 -10.83 16.33
CA THR A 28 31.96 -11.10 15.28
C THR A 28 30.84 -10.08 15.44
N ARG A 29 30.74 -9.11 14.52
CA ARG A 29 29.60 -8.18 14.49
C ARG A 29 28.36 -9.06 14.34
N LYS A 30 27.60 -9.21 15.42
CA LYS A 30 26.34 -9.96 15.43
C LYS A 30 25.53 -9.47 14.24
N LEU A 31 24.96 -10.41 13.47
CA LEU A 31 23.84 -10.04 12.61
C LEU A 31 22.84 -9.32 13.51
N ALA A 32 22.42 -8.11 13.11
CA ALA A 32 21.15 -7.60 13.57
C ALA A 32 20.13 -8.62 13.06
N ALA A 33 19.65 -9.46 13.97
CA ALA A 33 18.70 -10.51 13.62
C ALA A 33 17.48 -9.87 12.97
N LEU A 34 16.82 -10.63 12.08
CA LEU A 34 15.54 -10.27 11.49
C LEU A 34 14.66 -9.58 12.53
N VAL A 35 14.07 -8.44 12.17
CA VAL A 35 12.93 -7.91 12.93
C VAL A 35 11.90 -9.03 12.95
N GLN A 36 11.73 -9.64 14.12
CA GLN A 36 10.83 -10.76 14.29
C GLN A 36 9.42 -10.22 14.03
N GLU A 37 8.85 -10.55 12.87
CA GLU A 37 7.52 -10.09 12.48
C GLU A 37 6.56 -10.41 13.62
N GLN A 38 5.99 -9.38 14.25
CA GLN A 38 4.97 -9.61 15.25
C GLN A 38 3.78 -10.26 14.51
N PRO A 39 3.26 -11.40 15.02
CA PRO A 39 2.16 -12.07 14.36
C PRO A 39 0.99 -11.09 14.24
N LEU A 40 0.42 -10.98 13.04
CA LEU A 40 -0.62 -9.99 12.74
C LEU A 40 -1.92 -10.35 13.50
N VAL A 41 -2.08 -9.82 14.71
CA VAL A 41 -3.24 -10.12 15.56
C VAL A 41 -4.48 -9.40 15.03
N LEU A 42 -5.31 -10.09 14.26
CA LEU A 42 -6.60 -9.55 13.84
C LEU A 42 -7.50 -9.37 15.07
N LYS A 43 -7.93 -8.13 15.32
CA LYS A 43 -8.77 -7.83 16.48
C LYS A 43 -10.19 -8.34 16.24
N TYR A 44 -10.73 -9.06 17.22
CA TYR A 44 -12.15 -9.42 17.25
C TYR A 44 -12.97 -8.28 17.86
N HIS A 45 -13.95 -7.77 17.11
CA HIS A 45 -14.82 -6.65 17.52
C HIS A 45 -16.19 -7.14 18.06
N ARG A 46 -16.23 -8.39 18.55
CA ARG A 46 -17.36 -9.03 19.27
C ARG A 46 -18.64 -9.23 18.44
N GLY A 47 -18.59 -9.06 17.13
CA GLY A 47 -19.71 -9.30 16.22
C GLY A 47 -19.94 -10.78 15.88
N PRO A 48 -21.09 -11.12 15.26
CA PRO A 48 -21.37 -12.50 14.87
C PRO A 48 -20.40 -12.97 13.78
N LEU A 49 -20.00 -14.23 13.87
CA LEU A 49 -19.23 -14.96 12.86
C LEU A 49 -20.08 -16.11 12.34
N LEU A 50 -19.85 -16.55 11.10
CA LEU A 50 -20.55 -17.73 10.56
C LEU A 50 -19.78 -18.99 10.99
N LYS A 51 -20.47 -19.94 11.63
CA LYS A 51 -19.84 -21.06 12.36
C LYS A 51 -20.64 -22.35 12.21
N GLY A 52 -19.98 -23.51 12.32
CA GLY A 52 -20.63 -24.79 12.07
C GLY A 52 -21.03 -24.91 10.60
N ASN A 53 -22.20 -25.48 10.30
CA ASN A 53 -22.64 -25.64 8.91
C ASN A 53 -23.10 -24.29 8.32
N VAL A 54 -22.34 -23.76 7.36
CA VAL A 54 -22.61 -22.52 6.62
C VAL A 54 -23.06 -22.86 5.21
N THR A 55 -24.28 -22.48 4.84
CA THR A 55 -24.82 -22.73 3.50
C THR A 55 -24.39 -21.63 2.53
N VAL A 56 -23.70 -22.01 1.45
CA VAL A 56 -23.23 -21.11 0.39
C VAL A 56 -24.14 -21.25 -0.82
N ASN A 57 -25.06 -20.31 -1.02
CA ASN A 57 -25.87 -20.24 -2.24
C ASN A 57 -25.11 -19.47 -3.33
N LEU A 58 -25.24 -19.89 -4.59
CA LEU A 58 -24.58 -19.27 -5.74
C LEU A 58 -25.58 -18.53 -6.63
N VAL A 59 -25.26 -17.30 -7.00
CA VAL A 59 -26.02 -16.48 -7.95
C VAL A 59 -25.13 -16.20 -9.17
N TRP A 60 -25.31 -17.02 -10.20
CA TRP A 60 -24.60 -16.93 -11.47
C TRP A 60 -25.23 -15.83 -12.34
N TYR A 61 -24.54 -14.71 -12.52
CA TYR A 61 -25.04 -13.58 -13.31
C TYR A 61 -24.24 -13.41 -14.61
N GLY A 62 -24.95 -13.45 -15.74
CA GLY A 62 -24.35 -13.59 -17.07
C GLY A 62 -24.00 -15.04 -17.42
N LYS A 63 -23.18 -15.23 -18.45
CA LYS A 63 -22.94 -16.55 -19.05
C LYS A 63 -21.75 -17.30 -18.40
N PHE A 64 -22.04 -18.51 -17.93
CA PHE A 64 -21.04 -19.47 -17.42
C PHE A 64 -21.27 -20.86 -18.02
N SER A 65 -20.22 -21.49 -18.54
CA SER A 65 -20.31 -22.88 -19.06
C SER A 65 -20.56 -23.90 -17.94
N PRO A 66 -21.03 -25.13 -18.25
CA PRO A 66 -21.12 -26.19 -17.26
C PRO A 66 -19.78 -26.49 -16.57
N THR A 67 -18.68 -26.49 -17.33
CA THR A 67 -17.31 -26.69 -16.82
C THR A 67 -16.90 -25.59 -15.84
N GLN A 68 -17.13 -24.32 -16.21
CA GLN A 68 -16.85 -23.17 -15.35
C GLN A 68 -17.61 -23.23 -14.02
N ARG A 69 -18.88 -23.68 -14.06
CA ARG A 69 -19.68 -23.88 -12.85
C ARG A 69 -19.19 -25.06 -12.00
N SER A 70 -18.76 -26.15 -12.63
CA SER A 70 -18.16 -27.30 -11.94
C SER A 70 -16.90 -26.91 -11.17
N ILE A 71 -15.95 -26.16 -11.76
CA ILE A 71 -14.70 -25.77 -11.10
C ILE A 71 -14.95 -25.09 -9.74
N VAL A 72 -15.86 -24.12 -9.70
CA VAL A 72 -16.20 -23.37 -8.47
C VAL A 72 -16.96 -24.23 -7.46
N VAL A 73 -17.89 -25.07 -7.93
CA VAL A 73 -18.67 -25.98 -7.05
C VAL A 73 -17.76 -27.05 -6.45
N ASP A 74 -16.84 -27.61 -7.23
CA ASP A 74 -15.85 -28.59 -6.77
C ASP A 74 -14.84 -27.97 -5.79
N PHE A 75 -14.45 -26.70 -5.99
CA PHE A 75 -13.68 -25.94 -5.00
C PHE A 75 -14.43 -25.80 -3.67
N LEU A 76 -15.69 -25.34 -3.70
CA LEU A 76 -16.50 -25.16 -2.48
C LEU A 76 -16.76 -26.47 -1.74
N ASN A 77 -17.01 -27.57 -2.48
CA ASN A 77 -17.12 -28.92 -1.92
C ASN A 77 -15.79 -29.39 -1.30
N SER A 78 -14.64 -28.93 -1.80
CA SER A 78 -13.32 -29.28 -1.28
C SER A 78 -12.99 -28.60 0.06
N LEU A 79 -13.59 -27.45 0.38
CA LEU A 79 -13.35 -26.71 1.63
C LEU A 79 -13.71 -27.49 2.90
N SER A 80 -14.65 -28.43 2.83
CA SER A 80 -15.16 -29.14 4.02
C SER A 80 -15.19 -30.66 3.86
N SER A 81 -14.33 -31.19 2.99
CA SER A 81 -14.11 -32.63 2.84
C SER A 81 -13.52 -33.25 4.10
N ALA A 82 -14.22 -34.26 4.64
CA ALA A 82 -13.75 -35.09 5.74
C ALA A 82 -12.71 -36.16 5.31
N LYS A 83 -12.45 -36.33 4.01
CA LYS A 83 -11.44 -37.27 3.52
C LYS A 83 -10.03 -36.66 3.60
N VAL A 84 -9.39 -36.82 4.75
CA VAL A 84 -7.99 -36.45 5.03
C VAL A 84 -6.97 -37.33 4.27
N THR A 85 -7.43 -38.16 3.32
CA THR A 85 -6.61 -39.06 2.48
C THR A 85 -5.87 -38.35 1.34
N ALA A 86 -5.85 -37.02 1.32
CA ALA A 86 -5.02 -36.23 0.43
C ALA A 86 -3.83 -35.68 1.24
N SER A 87 -2.63 -36.19 0.95
CA SER A 87 -1.38 -35.68 1.53
C SER A 87 -1.30 -34.16 1.36
N PRO A 88 -0.88 -33.40 2.39
CA PRO A 88 -0.80 -31.94 2.29
C PRO A 88 0.07 -31.46 1.11
N PRO A 89 -0.26 -30.33 0.48
CA PRO A 89 -1.35 -29.40 0.83
C PRO A 89 -2.70 -29.76 0.17
N SER A 90 -3.79 -29.63 0.92
CA SER A 90 -5.17 -29.86 0.44
C SER A 90 -6.12 -28.72 0.80
N VAL A 91 -7.19 -28.53 0.03
CA VAL A 91 -8.14 -27.41 0.19
C VAL A 91 -8.81 -27.42 1.56
N SER A 92 -9.16 -28.60 2.09
CA SER A 92 -9.73 -28.71 3.44
C SER A 92 -8.69 -28.45 4.54
N SER A 93 -7.43 -28.85 4.36
CA SER A 93 -6.35 -28.52 5.32
C SER A 93 -6.04 -27.01 5.37
N TRP A 94 -6.18 -26.31 4.24
CA TRP A 94 -6.14 -24.85 4.21
C TRP A 94 -7.36 -24.26 4.92
N TRP A 95 -8.58 -24.62 4.51
CA TRP A 95 -9.80 -24.02 5.09
C TRP A 95 -9.96 -24.29 6.61
N GLN A 96 -9.33 -25.33 7.15
CA GLN A 96 -9.26 -25.58 8.59
C GLN A 96 -8.58 -24.47 9.40
N THR A 97 -7.76 -23.60 8.79
CA THR A 97 -7.22 -22.40 9.45
C THR A 97 -8.32 -21.46 9.96
N THR A 98 -9.47 -21.41 9.29
CA THR A 98 -10.63 -20.61 9.73
C THR A 98 -11.14 -21.03 11.12
N GLY A 99 -10.84 -22.27 11.56
CA GLY A 99 -11.11 -22.75 12.91
C GLY A 99 -10.23 -22.14 14.01
N LYS A 100 -9.16 -21.40 13.67
CA LYS A 100 -8.31 -20.67 14.63
C LYS A 100 -8.97 -19.39 15.17
N TYR A 101 -10.01 -18.89 14.50
CA TYR A 101 -10.78 -17.73 14.96
C TYR A 101 -11.84 -18.13 16.01
N LYS A 102 -12.10 -17.25 17.00
CA LYS A 102 -12.93 -17.58 18.18
C LYS A 102 -14.25 -18.25 17.84
N GLY A 103 -14.42 -19.48 18.32
CA GLY A 103 -15.64 -20.28 18.20
C GLY A 103 -15.69 -21.21 16.98
N GLY A 104 -14.55 -21.47 16.33
CA GLY A 104 -14.31 -22.72 15.60
C GLY A 104 -14.79 -22.79 14.15
N LEU A 105 -14.62 -23.99 13.59
CA LEU A 105 -14.61 -24.24 12.14
C LEU A 105 -15.95 -23.93 11.43
N SER A 106 -15.84 -23.25 10.30
CA SER A 106 -16.89 -23.13 9.29
C SER A 106 -16.91 -24.35 8.38
N LYS A 107 -17.97 -25.17 8.41
CA LYS A 107 -18.22 -26.23 7.43
C LYS A 107 -19.07 -25.69 6.29
N VAL A 108 -18.47 -25.46 5.13
CA VAL A 108 -19.15 -24.95 3.93
C VAL A 108 -19.94 -26.06 3.26
N VAL A 109 -21.20 -25.78 2.93
CA VAL A 109 -22.07 -26.66 2.14
C VAL A 109 -22.65 -25.86 0.97
N VAL A 110 -22.51 -26.37 -0.25
CA VAL A 110 -23.11 -25.72 -1.44
C VAL A 110 -24.63 -25.85 -1.38
N GLY A 111 -25.31 -24.70 -1.38
CA GLY A 111 -26.77 -24.59 -1.32
C GLY A 111 -27.41 -24.43 -2.70
N LYS A 112 -28.43 -23.57 -2.77
CA LYS A 112 -29.14 -23.26 -4.02
C LYS A 112 -28.20 -22.61 -5.03
N GLN A 113 -28.39 -22.95 -6.30
CA GLN A 113 -27.77 -22.23 -7.42
C GLN A 113 -28.86 -21.55 -8.25
N VAL A 114 -28.70 -20.25 -8.50
CA VAL A 114 -29.64 -19.41 -9.28
C VAL A 114 -28.90 -18.86 -10.49
N LEU A 115 -29.53 -18.91 -11.67
CA LEU A 115 -28.93 -18.45 -12.92
C LEU A 115 -29.67 -17.22 -13.46
N TYR A 116 -28.90 -16.21 -13.90
CA TYR A 116 -29.35 -14.96 -14.52
C TYR A 116 -28.52 -14.70 -15.79
N ASP A 117 -28.56 -15.65 -16.73
CA ASP A 117 -27.86 -15.65 -18.01
C ASP A 117 -28.34 -14.56 -19.00
N LYS A 118 -29.56 -14.06 -18.82
CA LYS A 118 -30.21 -13.01 -19.64
C LYS A 118 -29.85 -11.56 -19.26
N TYR A 119 -28.88 -11.34 -18.36
CA TYR A 119 -28.40 -10.01 -17.95
C TYR A 119 -29.53 -9.04 -17.52
N SER A 120 -30.43 -9.49 -16.65
CA SER A 120 -31.67 -8.79 -16.27
C SER A 120 -31.50 -7.41 -15.60
N LEU A 121 -30.28 -7.02 -15.23
CA LEU A 121 -29.90 -5.73 -14.68
C LEU A 121 -28.85 -5.00 -15.56
N GLY A 122 -28.64 -5.46 -16.79
CA GLY A 122 -27.60 -4.99 -17.72
C GLY A 122 -26.23 -5.66 -17.51
N LYS A 123 -25.24 -5.27 -18.33
CA LYS A 123 -23.85 -5.75 -18.22
C LYS A 123 -22.94 -4.86 -17.36
N ALA A 124 -23.48 -3.80 -16.76
CA ALA A 124 -22.76 -2.91 -15.85
C ALA A 124 -23.53 -2.81 -14.52
N LEU A 125 -22.97 -3.36 -13.45
CA LEU A 125 -23.63 -3.46 -12.14
C LEU A 125 -23.02 -2.52 -11.10
N LYS A 126 -23.87 -1.79 -10.39
CA LYS A 126 -23.52 -1.03 -9.19
C LYS A 126 -23.50 -1.93 -7.95
N ASN A 127 -22.78 -1.52 -6.91
CA ASN A 127 -22.75 -2.22 -5.62
C ASN A 127 -24.15 -2.54 -5.05
N SER A 128 -25.13 -1.64 -5.20
CA SER A 128 -26.51 -1.88 -4.76
C SER A 128 -27.23 -3.00 -5.53
N GLN A 129 -26.88 -3.21 -6.80
CA GLN A 129 -27.41 -4.30 -7.62
C GLN A 129 -26.81 -5.66 -7.21
N LEU A 130 -25.55 -5.70 -6.72
CA LEU A 130 -24.98 -6.92 -6.13
C LEU A 130 -25.78 -7.36 -4.90
N THR A 131 -26.06 -6.46 -3.96
CA THR A 131 -26.90 -6.74 -2.78
C THR A 131 -28.30 -7.19 -3.18
N ALA A 132 -28.87 -6.60 -4.25
CA ALA A 132 -30.18 -6.99 -4.78
C ALA A 132 -30.18 -8.36 -5.48
N LEU A 133 -29.08 -8.78 -6.10
CA LEU A 133 -28.89 -10.13 -6.64
C LEU A 133 -28.69 -11.16 -5.51
N ALA A 134 -27.86 -10.84 -4.53
CA ALA A 134 -27.65 -11.63 -3.33
C ALA A 134 -28.92 -11.79 -2.47
N SER A 135 -29.94 -10.95 -2.66
CA SER A 135 -31.25 -11.09 -2.01
C SER A 135 -32.07 -12.29 -2.50
N LYS A 136 -31.78 -12.82 -3.70
CA LYS A 136 -32.71 -13.71 -4.43
C LYS A 136 -32.77 -15.18 -3.94
N PRO A 137 -31.69 -15.83 -3.47
CA PRO A 137 -31.77 -17.22 -2.99
C PRO A 137 -32.60 -17.42 -1.70
N GLY A 138 -32.83 -16.33 -0.94
CA GLY A 138 -33.32 -16.36 0.44
C GLY A 138 -32.17 -16.35 1.46
N TYR A 139 -32.53 -16.35 2.75
CA TYR A 139 -31.59 -16.06 3.86
C TYR A 139 -31.44 -17.19 4.88
N GLY A 140 -32.22 -18.27 4.71
CA GLY A 140 -32.33 -19.38 5.67
C GLY A 140 -33.05 -19.00 6.97
N ALA A 141 -33.59 -20.01 7.64
CA ALA A 141 -33.90 -19.90 9.06
C ALA A 141 -32.61 -20.18 9.84
N GLY A 142 -32.15 -19.22 10.65
CA GLY A 142 -30.93 -19.37 11.47
C GLY A 142 -29.67 -18.63 11.00
N GLY A 143 -29.72 -17.84 9.92
CA GLY A 143 -28.69 -16.83 9.59
C GLY A 143 -27.32 -17.33 9.08
N ASN A 144 -26.98 -18.62 9.22
CA ASN A 144 -25.76 -19.25 8.69
C ASN A 144 -25.82 -19.48 7.16
N VAL A 145 -26.10 -18.42 6.41
CA VAL A 145 -26.21 -18.43 4.94
C VAL A 145 -25.38 -17.31 4.33
N VAL A 146 -24.53 -17.66 3.36
CA VAL A 146 -23.84 -16.71 2.48
C VAL A 146 -24.43 -16.82 1.08
N ASN A 147 -24.86 -15.68 0.53
CA ASN A 147 -25.27 -15.61 -0.87
C ASN A 147 -24.11 -15.02 -1.71
N VAL A 148 -23.47 -15.85 -2.53
CA VAL A 148 -22.31 -15.47 -3.37
C VAL A 148 -22.79 -15.11 -4.77
N VAL A 149 -22.54 -13.88 -5.21
CA VAL A 149 -22.80 -13.43 -6.58
C VAL A 149 -21.55 -13.62 -7.42
N LEU A 150 -21.68 -14.35 -8.53
CA LEU A 150 -20.60 -14.66 -9.46
C LEU A 150 -20.93 -14.04 -10.81
N THR A 151 -20.15 -13.04 -11.25
CA THR A 151 -20.41 -12.30 -12.50
C THR A 151 -19.50 -12.77 -13.63
N SER A 152 -20.07 -13.02 -14.82
CA SER A 152 -19.31 -13.49 -15.99
C SER A 152 -18.33 -12.43 -16.52
N ALA A 153 -17.39 -12.86 -17.36
CA ALA A 153 -16.26 -12.05 -17.83
C ALA A 153 -16.69 -10.74 -18.52
N ASP A 154 -17.84 -10.79 -19.21
CA ASP A 154 -18.45 -9.69 -19.94
C ASP A 154 -19.39 -8.81 -19.09
N VAL A 155 -19.35 -8.94 -17.76
CA VAL A 155 -20.10 -8.10 -16.82
C VAL A 155 -19.12 -7.20 -16.06
N ALA A 156 -19.20 -5.90 -16.32
CA ALA A 156 -18.51 -4.88 -15.54
C ALA A 156 -19.23 -4.67 -14.20
N VAL A 157 -18.46 -4.47 -13.14
CA VAL A 157 -18.98 -4.21 -11.79
C VAL A 157 -18.22 -3.03 -11.18
N ASP A 158 -18.96 -2.14 -10.52
CA ASP A 158 -18.45 -0.94 -9.84
C ASP A 158 -17.21 -1.24 -8.96
N GLY A 159 -16.06 -0.65 -9.31
CA GLY A 159 -14.77 -0.86 -8.63
C GLY A 159 -14.06 -2.21 -8.85
N PHE A 160 -14.63 -3.12 -9.66
CA PHE A 160 -13.92 -4.33 -10.12
C PHE A 160 -12.69 -3.95 -10.94
N CYS A 161 -11.61 -4.72 -10.86
CA CYS A 161 -10.36 -4.46 -11.56
C CYS A 161 -9.61 -3.16 -11.20
N MET A 162 -10.18 -2.29 -10.35
CA MET A 162 -9.58 -0.99 -10.00
C MET A 162 -8.88 -0.99 -8.63
N SER A 163 -9.41 -1.72 -7.67
CA SER A 163 -8.78 -1.95 -6.35
C SER A 163 -9.33 -3.19 -5.63
N ARG A 164 -10.05 -4.06 -6.34
CA ARG A 164 -10.59 -5.32 -5.83
C ARG A 164 -11.01 -6.27 -6.95
N CYS A 165 -10.95 -7.56 -6.66
CA CYS A 165 -11.39 -8.65 -7.53
C CYS A 165 -12.70 -9.31 -7.05
N GLY A 166 -13.14 -8.94 -5.85
CA GLY A 166 -14.36 -9.37 -5.18
C GLY A 166 -14.55 -8.57 -3.89
N SER A 167 -15.64 -8.78 -3.18
CA SER A 167 -15.90 -8.20 -1.84
C SER A 167 -17.03 -8.93 -1.12
N HIS A 168 -17.03 -8.89 0.21
CA HIS A 168 -18.16 -9.33 1.02
C HIS A 168 -18.82 -8.16 1.76
N GLY A 169 -19.92 -8.46 2.45
CA GLY A 169 -20.60 -7.55 3.36
C GLY A 169 -21.97 -8.10 3.76
N SER A 170 -22.84 -7.24 4.29
CA SER A 170 -24.18 -7.64 4.71
C SER A 170 -25.29 -6.81 4.08
N GLY A 171 -26.36 -7.48 3.64
CA GLY A 171 -27.63 -6.83 3.31
C GLY A 171 -28.62 -6.84 4.49
N ARG A 172 -29.75 -6.15 4.31
CA ARG A 172 -30.94 -6.18 5.19
C ARG A 172 -32.17 -6.49 4.35
N VAL A 173 -33.05 -7.38 4.84
CA VAL A 173 -34.41 -7.55 4.32
C VAL A 173 -35.37 -7.74 5.49
N LYS A 174 -36.43 -6.93 5.53
CA LYS A 174 -37.28 -6.74 6.72
C LYS A 174 -36.39 -6.50 7.96
N ASN A 175 -36.62 -7.22 9.06
CA ASN A 175 -35.88 -7.07 10.30
C ASN A 175 -34.59 -7.93 10.37
N SER A 176 -34.22 -8.63 9.29
CA SER A 176 -33.10 -9.58 9.26
C SER A 176 -31.92 -9.05 8.45
N ARG A 177 -30.69 -9.30 8.93
CA ARG A 177 -29.45 -9.15 8.15
C ARG A 177 -29.10 -10.47 7.48
N PHE A 178 -28.38 -10.42 6.36
CA PHE A 178 -27.79 -11.59 5.70
C PHE A 178 -26.39 -11.27 5.21
N ALA A 179 -25.49 -12.27 5.20
CA ALA A 179 -24.15 -12.14 4.64
C ALA A 179 -24.17 -12.40 3.12
N TYR A 180 -23.37 -11.65 2.37
CA TYR A 180 -23.18 -11.87 0.95
C TYR A 180 -21.74 -11.66 0.53
N ALA A 181 -21.36 -12.30 -0.56
CA ALA A 181 -20.08 -12.13 -1.23
C ALA A 181 -20.31 -11.87 -2.72
N TRP A 182 -19.33 -11.27 -3.37
CA TRP A 182 -19.27 -11.17 -4.83
C TRP A 182 -17.83 -11.39 -5.31
N VAL A 183 -17.68 -12.08 -6.44
CA VAL A 183 -16.43 -12.24 -7.20
C VAL A 183 -16.74 -12.15 -8.69
N GLY A 184 -15.92 -11.41 -9.44
CA GLY A 184 -16.04 -11.30 -10.90
C GLY A 184 -15.02 -12.16 -11.63
N ASN A 185 -15.41 -12.73 -12.79
CA ASN A 185 -14.46 -13.30 -13.73
C ASN A 185 -13.68 -12.14 -14.40
N SER A 186 -12.36 -12.14 -14.25
CA SER A 186 -11.51 -11.02 -14.66
C SER A 186 -10.90 -11.18 -16.06
N VAL A 187 -11.13 -12.31 -16.75
CA VAL A 187 -10.33 -12.72 -17.93
C VAL A 187 -10.31 -11.69 -19.07
N SER A 188 -11.39 -10.95 -19.26
CA SER A 188 -11.53 -9.91 -20.29
C SER A 188 -11.49 -8.47 -19.75
N GLN A 189 -11.12 -8.26 -18.49
CA GLN A 189 -11.09 -6.93 -17.84
C GLN A 189 -9.74 -6.63 -17.17
N CYS A 190 -9.18 -7.57 -16.39
CA CYS A 190 -7.89 -7.40 -15.72
C CYS A 190 -7.24 -8.76 -15.34
N PRO A 191 -7.02 -9.68 -16.30
CA PRO A 191 -6.51 -11.01 -15.99
C PRO A 191 -5.13 -10.93 -15.30
N GLY A 192 -4.24 -10.04 -15.75
CA GLY A 192 -2.94 -9.77 -15.14
C GLY A 192 -2.95 -9.08 -13.76
N TYR A 193 -4.13 -8.94 -13.12
CA TYR A 193 -4.26 -8.46 -11.74
C TYR A 193 -5.13 -9.43 -10.92
N CYS A 194 -6.33 -9.75 -11.39
CA CYS A 194 -7.29 -10.57 -10.66
C CYS A 194 -7.27 -12.06 -11.02
N ALA A 195 -6.47 -12.48 -12.02
CA ALA A 195 -6.17 -13.88 -12.31
C ALA A 195 -4.66 -14.19 -12.26
N TRP A 196 -3.83 -13.26 -11.78
CA TRP A 196 -2.42 -13.55 -11.46
C TRP A 196 -2.35 -14.64 -10.36
N PRO A 197 -1.52 -15.68 -10.49
CA PRO A 197 -0.39 -15.84 -11.42
C PRO A 197 -0.68 -16.51 -12.78
N PHE A 198 -1.94 -16.79 -13.13
CA PHE A 198 -2.34 -17.51 -14.34
C PHE A 198 -2.45 -16.66 -15.60
N HIS A 199 -2.21 -15.36 -15.49
CA HIS A 199 -2.01 -14.47 -16.60
C HIS A 199 -0.77 -13.61 -16.37
N GLN A 200 -0.16 -13.18 -17.46
CA GLN A 200 0.96 -12.24 -17.48
C GLN A 200 0.60 -11.02 -16.63
N PRO A 201 1.39 -10.70 -15.58
CA PRO A 201 1.05 -9.62 -14.67
C PRO A 201 1.01 -8.29 -15.40
N MET A 202 -0.03 -7.50 -15.13
CA MET A 202 -0.18 -6.14 -15.68
C MET A 202 0.99 -5.24 -15.26
N TYR A 203 1.56 -5.52 -14.08
CA TYR A 203 2.72 -4.88 -13.49
C TYR A 203 3.54 -5.94 -12.74
N GLY A 204 4.80 -6.16 -13.14
CA GLY A 204 5.72 -7.09 -12.48
C GLY A 204 6.76 -7.66 -13.46
N PRO A 205 7.79 -8.38 -12.96
CA PRO A 205 8.64 -9.23 -13.79
C PRO A 205 7.80 -10.04 -14.77
N GLN A 206 8.13 -9.97 -16.05
CA GLN A 206 7.35 -10.59 -17.13
C GLN A 206 7.70 -12.08 -17.28
N THR A 207 7.77 -12.78 -16.15
CA THR A 207 7.93 -14.25 -16.11
C THR A 207 6.74 -14.91 -16.80
N PRO A 208 6.94 -16.04 -17.51
CA PRO A 208 5.84 -16.80 -18.11
C PRO A 208 4.73 -17.08 -17.09
N PRO A 209 3.44 -16.89 -17.46
CA PRO A 209 2.34 -17.13 -16.54
C PRO A 209 2.32 -18.60 -16.10
N LEU A 210 1.88 -18.84 -14.87
CA LEU A 210 1.64 -20.20 -14.40
C LEU A 210 0.48 -20.82 -15.18
N VAL A 211 0.52 -22.13 -15.44
CA VAL A 211 -0.57 -22.82 -16.14
C VAL A 211 -1.76 -22.96 -15.19
N ALA A 212 -2.91 -22.42 -15.59
CA ALA A 212 -4.16 -22.44 -14.84
C ALA A 212 -4.61 -23.89 -14.53
N PRO A 213 -4.81 -24.28 -13.25
CA PRO A 213 -4.92 -25.68 -12.86
C PRO A 213 -6.21 -26.38 -13.27
N ASN A 214 -7.22 -25.65 -13.74
CA ASN A 214 -8.42 -26.20 -14.37
C ASN A 214 -8.57 -25.78 -15.85
N GLY A 215 -7.53 -25.16 -16.44
CA GLY A 215 -7.51 -24.74 -17.84
C GLY A 215 -8.32 -23.48 -18.17
N ASP A 216 -8.90 -22.80 -17.16
CA ASP A 216 -9.66 -21.56 -17.34
C ASP A 216 -9.07 -20.48 -16.43
N VAL A 217 -8.17 -19.66 -16.99
CA VAL A 217 -7.52 -18.51 -16.32
C VAL A 217 -8.53 -17.63 -15.59
N GLY A 218 -9.71 -17.41 -16.17
CA GLY A 218 -10.74 -16.58 -15.58
C GLY A 218 -11.34 -17.19 -14.32
N VAL A 219 -11.71 -18.46 -14.37
CA VAL A 219 -12.34 -19.16 -13.24
C VAL A 219 -11.33 -19.61 -12.18
N ASP A 220 -10.11 -20.01 -12.55
CA ASP A 220 -9.03 -20.24 -11.58
C ASP A 220 -8.65 -18.92 -10.86
N GLY A 221 -8.68 -17.78 -11.56
CA GLY A 221 -8.63 -16.45 -10.95
C GLY A 221 -9.83 -16.14 -10.03
N MET A 222 -11.04 -16.56 -10.38
CA MET A 222 -12.20 -16.47 -9.47
C MET A 222 -12.01 -17.32 -8.22
N VAL A 223 -11.38 -18.50 -8.30
CA VAL A 223 -11.14 -19.38 -7.13
C VAL A 223 -10.19 -18.71 -6.12
N ILE A 224 -9.08 -18.11 -6.58
CA ILE A 224 -8.15 -17.34 -5.71
C ILE A 224 -8.91 -16.27 -4.90
N ASN A 225 -9.81 -15.56 -5.57
CA ASN A 225 -10.54 -14.45 -4.97
C ASN A 225 -11.75 -14.92 -4.14
N LEU A 226 -12.41 -16.02 -4.52
CA LEU A 226 -13.48 -16.62 -3.74
C LEU A 226 -12.96 -17.22 -2.44
N ALA A 227 -11.79 -17.86 -2.45
CA ALA A 227 -11.08 -18.28 -1.24
C ALA A 227 -10.87 -17.10 -0.28
N THR A 228 -10.29 -16.01 -0.81
CA THR A 228 -10.02 -14.77 -0.05
C THR A 228 -11.29 -14.14 0.53
N VAL A 229 -12.31 -13.95 -0.30
CA VAL A 229 -13.55 -13.24 0.06
C VAL A 229 -14.44 -14.09 0.97
N LEU A 230 -14.54 -15.41 0.75
CA LEU A 230 -15.36 -16.29 1.58
C LEU A 230 -14.78 -16.47 2.98
N ALA A 231 -13.45 -16.53 3.12
CA ALA A 231 -12.78 -16.50 4.43
C ALA A 231 -13.13 -15.21 5.19
N GLY A 232 -12.95 -14.04 4.57
CA GLY A 232 -13.38 -12.75 5.13
C GLY A 232 -14.88 -12.71 5.46
N THR A 233 -15.73 -13.37 4.66
CA THR A 233 -17.17 -13.44 4.90
C THR A 233 -17.50 -14.27 6.15
N VAL A 234 -16.79 -15.37 6.45
CA VAL A 234 -17.08 -16.16 7.66
C VAL A 234 -16.47 -15.52 8.92
N THR A 235 -15.31 -14.87 8.79
CA THR A 235 -14.63 -14.19 9.91
C THR A 235 -15.12 -12.77 10.18
N ASN A 236 -15.81 -12.12 9.24
CA ASN A 236 -16.34 -10.75 9.38
C ASN A 236 -17.67 -10.49 8.62
N PRO A 237 -18.70 -11.37 8.71
CA PRO A 237 -19.92 -11.30 7.87
C PRO A 237 -20.73 -10.00 7.97
N PHE A 238 -20.49 -9.22 9.02
CA PHE A 238 -21.33 -8.09 9.45
C PHE A 238 -20.54 -6.81 9.72
N ASN A 239 -19.26 -6.75 9.35
CA ASN A 239 -18.31 -5.66 9.58
C ASN A 239 -18.03 -5.35 11.06
N ASN A 240 -18.16 -6.36 11.93
CA ASN A 240 -17.84 -6.30 13.36
C ASN A 240 -17.23 -7.62 13.91
N GLY A 241 -16.80 -8.54 13.04
CA GLY A 241 -16.07 -9.76 13.40
C GLY A 241 -14.57 -9.50 13.59
N TYR A 242 -13.72 -10.18 12.83
CA TYR A 242 -12.26 -10.04 12.86
C TYR A 242 -11.76 -9.02 11.82
N PHE A 243 -11.12 -7.93 12.27
CA PHE A 243 -10.35 -7.03 11.41
C PHE A 243 -9.34 -6.14 12.17
N GLN A 244 -8.35 -5.61 11.45
CA GLN A 244 -7.53 -4.47 11.87
C GLN A 244 -7.86 -3.22 11.03
N GLY A 245 -7.46 -2.04 11.54
CA GLY A 245 -7.67 -0.76 10.87
C GLY A 245 -9.11 -0.23 11.00
N PRO A 246 -9.46 0.86 10.28
CA PRO A 246 -10.79 1.45 10.31
C PRO A 246 -11.84 0.54 9.68
N ALA A 247 -13.04 0.46 10.24
CA ALA A 247 -14.14 -0.38 9.72
C ALA A 247 -14.65 0.01 8.30
N LYS A 248 -14.14 1.11 7.72
CA LYS A 248 -14.37 1.52 6.32
C LYS A 248 -13.34 0.95 5.33
N ALA A 249 -12.19 0.45 5.83
CA ALA A 249 -11.12 -0.17 5.06
C ALA A 249 -10.39 -1.24 5.91
N PRO A 250 -11.10 -2.31 6.34
CA PRO A 250 -10.55 -3.33 7.23
C PRO A 250 -9.47 -4.20 6.56
N LEU A 251 -8.41 -4.51 7.33
CA LEU A 251 -7.52 -5.63 7.04
C LEU A 251 -8.08 -6.90 7.70
N GLU A 252 -8.17 -8.00 6.96
CA GLU A 252 -8.91 -9.22 7.32
C GLU A 252 -8.08 -10.48 7.01
N ALA A 253 -8.56 -11.64 7.46
CA ALA A 253 -7.89 -12.96 7.44
C ALA A 253 -6.95 -13.17 6.23
N VAL A 254 -7.50 -13.12 5.02
CA VAL A 254 -6.80 -13.48 3.78
C VAL A 254 -6.44 -12.24 2.92
N SER A 255 -6.76 -11.02 3.36
CA SER A 255 -6.23 -9.79 2.74
C SER A 255 -4.83 -9.42 3.27
N ALA A 256 -4.46 -9.95 4.45
CA ALA A 256 -3.12 -9.86 5.04
C ALA A 256 -1.97 -10.30 4.10
N CYS A 257 -2.05 -11.52 3.56
CA CYS A 257 -0.97 -12.17 2.80
C CYS A 257 -1.16 -12.02 1.27
N THR A 258 -1.29 -10.78 0.78
CA THR A 258 -1.57 -10.55 -0.64
C THR A 258 -0.36 -10.85 -1.53
N GLY A 259 -0.52 -11.86 -2.40
CA GLY A 259 0.45 -12.26 -3.42
C GLY A 259 1.31 -13.48 -3.07
N ILE A 260 1.17 -14.01 -1.86
CA ILE A 260 1.95 -15.17 -1.38
C ILE A 260 1.18 -16.45 -1.69
N PHE A 261 1.70 -17.28 -2.60
CA PHE A 261 1.11 -18.59 -2.95
C PHE A 261 2.04 -19.78 -2.63
N GLY A 262 3.35 -19.57 -2.70
CA GLY A 262 4.39 -20.56 -2.43
C GLY A 262 5.45 -20.07 -1.44
N LYS A 263 6.40 -20.94 -1.09
CA LYS A 263 7.55 -20.58 -0.26
C LYS A 263 8.46 -19.62 -1.03
N GLY A 264 8.98 -18.58 -0.36
CA GLY A 264 9.84 -17.58 -1.00
C GLY A 264 9.13 -16.68 -2.03
N ALA A 265 7.81 -16.51 -1.94
CA ALA A 265 7.06 -15.57 -2.76
C ALA A 265 7.49 -14.11 -2.50
N TYR A 266 7.49 -13.29 -3.55
CA TYR A 266 7.77 -11.85 -3.51
C TYR A 266 6.97 -11.14 -4.63
N PRO A 267 6.87 -9.80 -4.67
CA PRO A 267 6.07 -9.10 -5.67
C PRO A 267 6.43 -9.51 -7.11
N GLY A 268 5.48 -10.16 -7.80
CA GLY A 268 5.65 -10.68 -9.16
C GLY A 268 6.15 -12.13 -9.26
N TYR A 269 6.60 -12.75 -8.17
CA TYR A 269 6.89 -14.19 -8.10
C TYR A 269 5.96 -14.89 -7.09
N PRO A 270 5.10 -15.82 -7.51
CA PRO A 270 4.10 -16.44 -6.63
C PRO A 270 4.72 -17.33 -5.54
N GLY A 271 6.00 -17.67 -5.62
CA GLY A 271 6.70 -18.60 -4.72
C GLY A 271 6.89 -20.00 -5.32
N GLU A 272 7.63 -20.85 -4.60
CA GLU A 272 7.74 -22.29 -4.88
C GLU A 272 6.35 -22.95 -4.75
N VAL A 273 5.79 -23.41 -5.87
CA VAL A 273 4.47 -24.05 -5.97
C VAL A 273 4.56 -25.39 -6.70
N LEU A 274 3.57 -26.26 -6.51
CA LEU A 274 3.54 -27.59 -7.13
C LEU A 274 3.16 -27.48 -8.61
N VAL A 275 3.71 -28.38 -9.44
CA VAL A 275 3.46 -28.44 -10.88
C VAL A 275 3.08 -29.87 -11.27
N ASP A 276 1.94 -30.02 -11.94
CA ASP A 276 1.50 -31.29 -12.50
C ASP A 276 2.37 -31.67 -13.70
N LYS A 277 2.99 -32.86 -13.64
CA LYS A 277 3.97 -33.31 -14.65
C LYS A 277 3.37 -33.63 -16.02
N THR A 278 2.04 -33.73 -16.14
CA THR A 278 1.36 -34.13 -17.38
C THR A 278 0.78 -32.93 -18.12
N THR A 279 0.30 -31.93 -17.37
CA THR A 279 -0.45 -30.77 -17.88
C THR A 279 0.31 -29.45 -17.71
N GLY A 280 1.36 -29.41 -16.90
CA GLY A 280 2.04 -28.18 -16.48
C GLY A 280 1.26 -27.35 -15.45
N ALA A 281 0.03 -27.76 -15.11
CA ALA A 281 -0.86 -27.07 -14.17
C ALA A 281 -0.15 -26.75 -12.85
N SER A 282 -0.16 -25.48 -12.45
CA SER A 282 0.53 -25.02 -11.24
C SER A 282 -0.46 -24.79 -10.10
N TYR A 283 -0.18 -25.35 -8.92
CA TYR A 283 -1.13 -25.45 -7.82
C TYR A 283 -0.45 -25.39 -6.46
N ASN A 284 -1.21 -25.05 -5.42
CA ASN A 284 -0.74 -25.13 -4.04
C ASN A 284 -1.73 -25.85 -3.10
N ALA A 285 -2.81 -26.42 -3.63
CA ALA A 285 -3.69 -27.33 -2.91
C ALA A 285 -4.37 -28.36 -3.84
N VAL A 286 -4.59 -29.57 -3.32
CA VAL A 286 -5.40 -30.61 -3.98
C VAL A 286 -6.83 -30.59 -3.44
N GLY A 287 -7.82 -30.61 -4.34
CA GLY A 287 -9.24 -30.70 -4.00
C GLY A 287 -9.75 -32.14 -3.87
N VAL A 288 -11.07 -32.30 -3.74
CA VAL A 288 -11.70 -33.64 -3.87
C VAL A 288 -11.77 -34.08 -5.33
N ASN A 289 -11.96 -35.39 -5.55
CA ASN A 289 -12.34 -35.91 -6.86
C ASN A 289 -13.67 -35.25 -7.30
N GLY A 290 -13.71 -34.68 -8.51
CA GLY A 290 -14.95 -34.18 -9.09
C GLY A 290 -15.87 -35.30 -9.58
N GLN A 291 -17.06 -34.95 -10.08
CA GLN A 291 -18.05 -35.92 -10.61
C GLN A 291 -17.55 -36.78 -11.80
N HIS A 292 -16.40 -36.43 -12.40
CA HIS A 292 -15.77 -37.14 -13.51
C HIS A 292 -14.46 -37.86 -13.12
N SER A 293 -14.33 -38.28 -11.85
CA SER A 293 -13.24 -39.12 -11.31
C SER A 293 -11.81 -38.55 -11.32
N GLN A 294 -11.55 -37.42 -11.98
CA GLN A 294 -10.28 -36.71 -11.89
C GLN A 294 -10.21 -35.86 -10.60
N ARG A 295 -9.00 -35.75 -10.02
CA ARG A 295 -8.70 -34.80 -8.94
C ARG A 295 -8.53 -33.41 -9.54
N ARG A 296 -9.20 -32.40 -8.96
CA ARG A 296 -8.92 -31.00 -9.31
C ARG A 296 -7.76 -30.46 -8.46
N HIS A 297 -6.91 -29.69 -9.11
CA HIS A 297 -5.88 -28.89 -8.47
C HIS A 297 -6.38 -27.45 -8.32
N PHE A 298 -5.93 -26.77 -7.26
CA PHE A 298 -6.37 -25.42 -6.90
C PHE A 298 -5.21 -24.57 -6.40
N HIS A 299 -5.43 -23.25 -6.42
CA HIS A 299 -4.42 -22.24 -6.11
C HIS A 299 -5.10 -21.07 -5.39
N PHE A 300 -4.55 -20.63 -4.27
CA PHE A 300 -5.06 -19.49 -3.47
C PHE A 300 -3.99 -19.00 -2.49
N LYS A 301 -4.17 -17.80 -1.93
CA LYS A 301 -3.19 -17.18 -1.04
C LYS A 301 -2.93 -18.04 0.21
N GLN A 302 -1.67 -18.15 0.62
CA GLN A 302 -1.32 -18.74 1.91
C GLN A 302 -1.77 -17.83 3.06
N GLU A 303 -1.99 -18.42 4.24
CA GLU A 303 -2.36 -17.71 5.47
C GLU A 303 -1.30 -17.97 6.54
N ASN A 304 -0.52 -16.93 6.89
CA ASN A 304 0.36 -17.01 8.06
C ASN A 304 -0.48 -17.23 9.31
N SER A 305 0.02 -17.98 10.29
CA SER A 305 -0.76 -18.31 11.50
C SER A 305 -0.96 -17.09 12.39
N LEU A 306 -2.11 -16.45 12.25
CA LEU A 306 -2.59 -15.35 13.10
C LEU A 306 -3.02 -15.95 14.44
N TYR A 307 -2.30 -15.64 15.51
CA TYR A 307 -2.63 -16.13 16.86
C TYR A 307 -3.67 -15.22 17.51
N ASP A 308 -4.69 -15.83 18.12
CA ASP A 308 -5.64 -15.17 19.01
C ASP A 308 -5.10 -15.22 20.45
N TYR A 309 -5.22 -14.13 21.22
CA TYR A 309 -4.68 -14.03 22.58
C TYR A 309 -5.82 -13.85 23.58
N ASP A 310 -6.64 -14.90 23.71
CA ASP A 310 -7.73 -15.05 24.68
C ASP A 310 -8.15 -16.53 24.70
N SER A 311 -7.55 -17.33 25.57
CA SER A 311 -7.91 -18.74 25.78
C SER A 311 -8.20 -19.01 27.25
N ASP A 312 -9.35 -18.52 27.73
CA ASP A 312 -10.06 -19.17 28.83
C ASP A 312 -10.50 -20.56 28.35
N SER A 313 -9.67 -21.57 28.63
CA SER A 313 -10.02 -22.98 28.44
C SER A 313 -9.37 -23.81 29.54
N ASP A 314 -10.08 -23.91 30.65
CA ASP A 314 -9.81 -24.88 31.72
C ASP A 314 -10.05 -26.33 31.20
N SER A 315 -9.64 -27.31 32.01
CA SER A 315 -9.78 -28.76 31.86
C SER A 315 -8.76 -29.53 30.98
N ASN A 316 -8.21 -30.58 31.61
CA ASN A 316 -7.74 -31.85 31.06
C ASN A 316 -6.44 -31.90 30.21
N LEU A 317 -5.34 -32.19 30.90
CA LEU A 317 -4.26 -33.07 30.42
C LEU A 317 -4.01 -34.20 31.44
N PRO A 318 -3.52 -35.38 31.00
CA PRO A 318 -3.52 -36.61 31.81
C PRO A 318 -2.29 -36.78 32.72
N GLU A 319 -2.31 -37.86 33.52
CA GLU A 319 -1.22 -38.32 34.38
C GLU A 319 0.08 -38.61 33.62
N GLU A 320 1.24 -38.30 34.22
CA GLU A 320 2.12 -39.37 34.70
C GLU A 320 3.17 -38.91 35.75
N HIS A 321 3.54 -39.86 36.62
CA HIS A 321 4.80 -39.96 37.38
C HIS A 321 5.40 -38.75 38.12
N ARG A 322 5.13 -38.68 39.45
CA ARG A 322 6.24 -38.69 40.44
C ARG A 322 5.89 -39.27 41.83
N ILE A 323 6.56 -40.38 42.17
CA ILE A 323 7.12 -40.81 43.48
C ILE A 323 6.32 -40.54 44.78
N ARG A 324 6.02 -41.63 45.53
CA ARG A 324 5.51 -41.62 46.92
C ARG A 324 6.56 -41.14 47.94
N PRO A 325 6.10 -40.62 49.10
CA PRO A 325 6.41 -41.31 50.37
C PRO A 325 5.14 -41.72 51.16
N LEU A 326 5.32 -42.36 52.33
CA LEU A 326 4.26 -42.97 53.14
C LEU A 326 3.84 -42.10 54.33
N SER A 327 2.53 -42.03 54.60
CA SER A 327 1.92 -42.09 55.95
C SER A 327 0.39 -42.18 55.83
N THR A 328 -0.25 -43.35 55.97
CA THR A 328 -0.86 -43.96 57.18
C THR A 328 -2.18 -43.37 57.72
N LEU A 329 -3.23 -44.22 57.68
CA LEU A 329 -4.33 -44.43 58.65
C LEU A 329 -5.63 -43.59 58.60
N LEU A 330 -6.75 -44.35 58.55
CA LEU A 330 -8.13 -44.10 59.04
C LEU A 330 -8.94 -42.99 58.30
N ALA A 331 -10.18 -43.22 57.83
CA ALA A 331 -11.42 -43.66 58.48
C ALA A 331 -12.01 -42.57 59.43
N THR A 332 -13.31 -42.28 59.45
CA THR A 332 -14.49 -43.14 59.18
C THR A 332 -15.65 -42.40 58.47
N GLU A 333 -16.74 -43.11 58.17
CA GLU A 333 -17.99 -42.63 57.56
C GLU A 333 -18.87 -41.79 58.52
N MET A 334 -19.87 -41.05 57.98
CA MET A 334 -21.31 -41.29 58.23
C MET A 334 -22.24 -40.35 57.42
N GLU A 335 -23.54 -40.67 57.36
CA GLU A 335 -24.58 -40.14 56.45
C GLU A 335 -25.52 -39.05 57.08
N PRO A 336 -26.57 -38.48 56.40
CA PRO A 336 -27.18 -37.18 56.74
C PRO A 336 -28.51 -37.26 57.56
N PRO A 337 -29.79 -36.94 57.15
CA PRO A 337 -30.37 -36.46 55.89
C PRO A 337 -31.00 -35.00 55.87
N PRO A 338 -32.31 -34.67 56.07
CA PRO A 338 -32.95 -33.54 55.32
C PRO A 338 -33.91 -32.63 56.16
N PRO A 339 -34.90 -31.90 55.57
CA PRO A 339 -34.83 -30.80 54.58
C PRO A 339 -35.60 -29.52 55.02
N ARG A 340 -35.44 -28.40 54.27
CA ARG A 340 -36.55 -27.45 54.00
C ARG A 340 -36.24 -26.39 52.93
N THR A 341 -37.29 -25.98 52.22
CA THR A 341 -37.41 -24.83 51.31
C THR A 341 -38.53 -23.92 51.82
N PRO A 342 -38.84 -22.77 51.19
CA PRO A 342 -37.99 -21.75 50.54
C PRO A 342 -38.21 -20.35 51.17
N GLN A 343 -37.46 -19.31 50.76
CA GLN A 343 -38.00 -17.99 50.31
C GLN A 343 -36.91 -16.93 50.03
N ASP A 344 -37.22 -16.08 49.04
CA ASP A 344 -36.96 -14.64 48.86
C ASP A 344 -35.56 -13.98 49.01
N GLN A 345 -35.40 -12.95 48.16
CA GLN A 345 -34.35 -11.92 48.16
C GLN A 345 -34.76 -10.76 49.14
N PRO A 346 -34.02 -9.64 49.33
CA PRO A 346 -32.81 -9.17 48.62
C PRO A 346 -31.76 -8.50 49.56
N ALA A 347 -30.99 -7.56 48.98
CA ALA A 347 -30.26 -6.44 49.58
C ALA A 347 -28.73 -6.56 49.75
N HIS A 348 -28.05 -5.49 49.30
CA HIS A 348 -26.60 -5.24 49.40
C HIS A 348 -26.21 -4.92 50.85
N THR A 349 -24.94 -5.08 51.28
CA THR A 349 -23.98 -3.94 51.27
C THR A 349 -22.54 -4.29 51.71
N HIS A 350 -21.60 -3.45 51.23
CA HIS A 350 -20.34 -2.99 51.85
C HIS A 350 -19.13 -3.91 52.20
N CYS A 351 -18.05 -3.67 51.44
CA CYS A 351 -16.72 -3.21 51.88
C CYS A 351 -15.69 -4.13 52.59
N HIS A 352 -14.64 -4.45 51.82
CA HIS A 352 -13.21 -4.30 52.20
C HIS A 352 -12.64 -5.18 53.36
N PRO A 353 -11.31 -5.18 53.60
CA PRO A 353 -10.33 -5.70 52.65
C PRO A 353 -9.29 -6.64 53.31
N SER A 354 -8.68 -7.55 52.54
CA SER A 354 -7.43 -8.22 52.95
C SER A 354 -6.55 -8.53 51.73
N THR A 355 -5.35 -7.96 51.72
CA THR A 355 -4.31 -8.19 50.71
C THR A 355 -3.49 -9.44 51.02
N THR A 356 -3.31 -10.31 50.03
CA THR A 356 -2.13 -11.19 49.91
C THR A 356 -1.58 -11.10 48.49
N ILE A 357 -0.28 -11.34 48.36
CA ILE A 357 0.52 -10.96 47.18
C ILE A 357 0.42 -12.05 46.09
N PRO A 358 0.18 -11.70 44.81
CA PRO A 358 0.23 -12.67 43.72
C PRO A 358 1.68 -13.08 43.42
N THR A 359 1.93 -14.38 43.31
CA THR A 359 3.17 -14.93 42.78
C THR A 359 3.29 -14.68 41.27
N THR A 360 4.51 -14.49 40.78
CA THR A 360 4.76 -14.16 39.37
C THR A 360 4.79 -15.41 38.47
N GLY A 361 4.48 -15.21 37.18
CA GLY A 361 4.45 -16.26 36.17
C GLY A 361 5.30 -15.88 34.95
N THR A 362 6.05 -16.85 34.41
CA THR A 362 7.13 -16.63 33.45
C THR A 362 6.89 -17.30 32.09
N CYS A 363 7.46 -16.71 31.02
CA CYS A 363 7.25 -17.18 29.65
C CYS A 363 7.90 -18.55 29.36
N LEU A 364 7.11 -19.53 28.88
CA LEU A 364 7.51 -20.94 28.63
C LEU A 364 8.54 -21.15 27.48
N LYS A 365 9.15 -20.09 26.94
CA LYS A 365 10.29 -20.18 26.01
C LYS A 365 11.51 -19.31 26.38
N CYS A 366 11.41 -18.42 27.37
CA CYS A 366 12.52 -17.53 27.74
C CYS A 366 12.50 -16.96 29.17
N GLY A 367 11.50 -17.26 29.99
CA GLY A 367 11.51 -16.98 31.44
C GLY A 367 11.23 -15.53 31.88
N GLY A 368 10.90 -14.61 30.98
CA GLY A 368 10.61 -13.21 31.33
C GLY A 368 9.20 -12.95 31.91
N GLU A 369 9.06 -11.85 32.65
CA GLU A 369 7.83 -11.33 33.27
C GLU A 369 7.48 -9.92 32.72
N THR A 370 6.20 -9.56 32.66
CA THR A 370 5.72 -8.20 32.30
C THR A 370 4.36 -7.87 32.91
N THR A 371 4.18 -6.67 33.45
CA THR A 371 2.88 -6.12 33.89
C THR A 371 2.76 -4.62 33.58
N MET A 372 1.54 -4.14 33.29
CA MET A 372 1.04 -2.78 33.59
C MET A 372 -0.44 -2.66 33.13
N SER A 373 -1.26 -1.87 33.84
CA SER A 373 -2.72 -1.81 33.65
C SER A 373 -3.21 -0.56 32.90
N PRO A 374 -4.33 -0.64 32.15
CA PRO A 374 -4.90 0.51 31.42
C PRO A 374 -5.87 1.36 32.28
N PRO A 375 -5.98 2.69 32.03
CA PRO A 375 -6.98 3.55 32.65
C PRO A 375 -8.38 3.46 31.99
N THR A 376 -9.40 3.95 32.70
CA THR A 376 -10.83 3.81 32.37
C THR A 376 -11.40 4.87 31.43
N GLN A 377 -12.58 4.59 30.86
CA GLN A 377 -13.35 5.48 29.99
C GLN A 377 -14.57 6.09 30.72
N SER A 378 -14.99 7.28 30.30
CA SER A 378 -16.35 7.80 30.51
C SER A 378 -16.81 8.66 29.30
N PRO A 379 -18.13 8.83 29.03
CA PRO A 379 -18.61 9.06 27.65
C PRO A 379 -19.58 10.25 27.46
N THR A 380 -20.07 10.41 26.21
CA THR A 380 -21.21 11.26 25.75
C THR A 380 -20.97 12.79 25.79
N ALA A 381 -21.55 13.62 24.90
CA ALA A 381 -22.23 13.45 23.59
C ALA A 381 -22.12 14.81 22.84
N TRP A 382 -22.76 14.98 21.66
CA TRP A 382 -23.41 16.19 21.08
C TRP A 382 -23.81 15.87 19.60
N PRO A 383 -24.72 16.62 18.93
CA PRO A 383 -25.68 16.03 17.97
C PRO A 383 -25.47 16.32 16.47
N ASP A 384 -26.45 15.81 15.71
CA ASP A 384 -26.71 15.90 14.27
C ASP A 384 -26.55 17.29 13.62
N LEU A 385 -25.86 17.34 12.46
CA LEU A 385 -26.08 18.37 11.44
C LEU A 385 -25.62 17.93 10.03
N SER A 386 -26.49 18.22 9.05
CA SER A 386 -26.28 18.34 7.59
C SER A 386 -25.65 17.19 6.77
N SER A 387 -26.40 16.80 5.71
CA SER A 387 -25.96 15.81 4.71
C SER A 387 -24.84 16.32 3.80
N PRO A 388 -23.73 15.59 3.61
CA PRO A 388 -22.72 15.92 2.60
C PRO A 388 -23.22 15.66 1.17
N PRO A 389 -22.70 16.38 0.16
CA PRO A 389 -23.17 16.29 -1.22
C PRO A 389 -22.87 14.94 -1.90
N VAL A 390 -23.62 14.65 -2.98
CA VAL A 390 -23.59 13.35 -3.68
C VAL A 390 -22.23 13.07 -4.31
N TYR A 391 -21.45 12.22 -3.66
CA TYR A 391 -20.16 11.72 -4.13
C TYR A 391 -20.30 10.98 -5.47
N ARG A 392 -19.63 11.51 -6.52
CA ARG A 392 -19.45 10.84 -7.81
C ARG A 392 -18.03 10.25 -7.89
N PRO A 393 -17.85 8.92 -7.97
CA PRO A 393 -16.53 8.35 -8.13
C PRO A 393 -15.96 8.65 -9.54
N ILE A 394 -14.97 9.53 -9.63
CA ILE A 394 -14.16 9.69 -10.84
C ILE A 394 -13.11 8.57 -10.84
N ARG A 395 -13.47 7.44 -11.45
CA ARG A 395 -12.57 6.31 -11.67
C ARG A 395 -12.91 5.64 -13.01
N ALA A 396 -12.54 6.33 -14.09
CA ALA A 396 -12.43 5.70 -15.40
C ALA A 396 -11.23 4.72 -15.39
N PRO A 397 -11.32 3.55 -16.04
CA PRO A 397 -10.14 2.71 -16.24
C PRO A 397 -9.14 3.43 -17.15
N ALA A 398 -7.86 3.32 -16.83
CA ALA A 398 -6.83 3.54 -17.83
C ALA A 398 -6.99 2.46 -18.92
N LEU A 399 -7.14 2.87 -20.18
CA LEU A 399 -7.11 1.92 -21.30
C LEU A 399 -5.72 1.27 -21.35
N ASN A 400 -5.69 -0.05 -21.56
CA ASN A 400 -4.43 -0.75 -21.83
C ASN A 400 -3.80 -0.14 -23.09
N LEU A 401 -2.62 0.47 -22.93
CA LEU A 401 -1.85 0.98 -24.05
C LEU A 401 -1.20 -0.21 -24.79
N PRO A 402 -1.33 -0.31 -26.12
CA PRO A 402 -0.53 -1.24 -26.90
C PRO A 402 0.97 -0.84 -26.84
N PRO A 403 1.91 -1.75 -27.16
CA PRO A 403 3.36 -1.50 -27.08
C PRO A 403 3.88 -0.34 -27.95
N ASN A 404 3.04 0.26 -28.80
CA ASN A 404 3.36 1.50 -29.53
C ASN A 404 3.72 2.68 -28.62
N ASN A 405 3.24 2.76 -27.37
CA ASN A 405 3.37 4.01 -26.60
C ASN A 405 4.83 4.35 -26.24
N SER A 406 5.69 3.35 -26.03
CA SER A 406 7.13 3.57 -25.85
C SER A 406 7.78 4.16 -27.10
N GLN A 407 7.38 3.70 -28.30
CA GLN A 407 7.82 4.30 -29.56
C GLN A 407 7.26 5.71 -29.73
N ALA A 408 6.01 5.97 -29.35
CA ALA A 408 5.40 7.30 -29.40
C ALA A 408 6.16 8.30 -28.50
N ILE A 409 6.55 7.91 -27.29
CA ILE A 409 7.37 8.74 -26.39
C ILE A 409 8.78 8.96 -26.98
N ILE A 410 9.40 7.94 -27.57
CA ILE A 410 10.72 8.08 -28.23
C ILE A 410 10.65 9.06 -29.42
N LEU A 411 9.61 8.96 -30.24
CA LEU A 411 9.41 9.74 -31.48
C LEU A 411 8.83 11.15 -31.25
N ALA A 412 8.16 11.40 -30.12
CA ALA A 412 7.61 12.72 -29.79
C ALA A 412 8.71 13.81 -29.80
N PRO A 413 8.39 15.07 -30.14
CA PRO A 413 9.35 16.17 -30.00
C PRO A 413 9.75 16.35 -28.53
N VAL A 414 11.01 16.72 -28.28
CA VAL A 414 11.44 17.12 -26.93
C VAL A 414 10.74 18.45 -26.60
N PRO A 415 10.03 18.58 -25.46
CA PRO A 415 9.49 19.86 -25.02
C PRO A 415 10.58 20.94 -24.98
N GLN A 416 10.26 22.15 -25.43
CA GLN A 416 11.19 23.29 -25.48
C GLN A 416 10.84 24.31 -24.39
N SER A 417 11.82 25.06 -23.91
CA SER A 417 11.59 26.15 -22.96
C SER A 417 10.72 27.26 -23.54
N GLN A 418 9.94 27.92 -22.68
CA GLN A 418 9.09 29.04 -23.05
C GLN A 418 9.16 30.12 -21.97
N LYS A 419 9.33 31.37 -22.41
CA LYS A 419 9.30 32.54 -21.53
C LYS A 419 7.93 32.66 -20.88
N VAL A 420 7.91 32.75 -19.55
CA VAL A 420 6.67 32.83 -18.78
C VAL A 420 6.03 34.23 -18.95
N PRO A 421 4.78 34.33 -19.46
CA PRO A 421 4.15 35.63 -19.72
C PRO A 421 3.63 36.26 -18.42
N THR A 422 4.27 37.34 -17.98
CA THR A 422 3.88 38.12 -16.79
C THR A 422 2.49 38.73 -16.97
N ILE A 423 1.67 38.68 -15.91
CA ILE A 423 0.37 39.37 -15.87
C ILE A 423 0.54 40.89 -15.72
N THR A 424 -0.53 41.62 -16.04
CA THR A 424 -0.69 43.06 -15.75
C THR A 424 -2.05 43.31 -15.09
N PRO A 425 -2.24 44.45 -14.39
CA PRO A 425 -3.57 44.88 -13.95
C PRO A 425 -4.54 45.08 -15.13
N PRO A 426 -5.86 45.00 -14.91
CA PRO A 426 -6.53 44.57 -13.67
C PRO A 426 -6.35 43.06 -13.42
N PHE A 427 -6.14 42.70 -12.15
CA PHE A 427 -6.01 41.30 -11.74
C PHE A 427 -7.39 40.68 -11.48
N HIS A 428 -7.56 39.41 -11.84
CA HIS A 428 -8.82 38.67 -11.64
C HIS A 428 -8.55 37.30 -10.98
N PHE A 429 -7.75 37.29 -9.91
CA PHE A 429 -7.46 36.08 -9.13
C PHE A 429 -8.74 35.41 -8.64
N GLN A 430 -8.79 34.08 -8.70
CA GLN A 430 -9.97 33.30 -8.33
C GLN A 430 -9.59 31.99 -7.65
N VAL A 431 -10.48 31.45 -6.81
CA VAL A 431 -10.33 30.09 -6.26
C VAL A 431 -10.19 29.11 -7.43
N PRO A 432 -9.07 28.38 -7.55
CA PRO A 432 -8.82 27.52 -8.69
C PRO A 432 -9.53 26.18 -8.48
N ALA A 433 -10.02 25.60 -9.58
CA ALA A 433 -10.89 24.42 -9.54
C ALA A 433 -10.34 23.27 -10.38
N LYS A 434 -10.63 22.03 -9.97
CA LYS A 434 -10.31 20.82 -10.74
C LYS A 434 -11.22 20.77 -11.98
N LYS A 435 -10.63 20.59 -13.17
CA LYS A 435 -11.34 20.60 -14.47
C LYS A 435 -11.20 19.31 -15.26
N ILE A 436 -10.09 18.59 -15.09
CA ILE A 436 -9.80 17.36 -15.81
C ILE A 436 -10.59 16.20 -15.19
N THR A 437 -11.44 15.56 -16.00
CA THR A 437 -12.23 14.38 -15.61
C THR A 437 -12.12 13.23 -16.61
N SER A 438 -11.63 13.50 -17.80
CA SER A 438 -11.60 12.60 -18.97
C SER A 438 -10.34 12.77 -19.82
N PRO A 439 -10.05 11.84 -20.75
CA PRO A 439 -8.96 12.01 -21.73
C PRO A 439 -9.17 13.19 -22.70
N ASP A 440 -10.42 13.59 -22.94
CA ASP A 440 -10.75 14.77 -23.78
C ASP A 440 -10.42 16.08 -23.08
N ASP A 441 -10.64 16.15 -21.76
CA ASP A 441 -10.18 17.28 -20.94
C ASP A 441 -8.65 17.44 -21.03
N ILE A 442 -7.90 16.33 -21.02
CA ILE A 442 -6.44 16.35 -21.21
C ILE A 442 -6.04 16.82 -22.60
N ARG A 443 -6.71 16.36 -23.67
CA ARG A 443 -6.47 16.88 -25.03
C ARG A 443 -6.68 18.39 -25.10
N LYS A 444 -7.81 18.88 -24.59
CA LYS A 444 -8.14 20.31 -24.54
C LYS A 444 -7.10 21.12 -23.76
N PHE A 445 -6.64 20.61 -22.61
CA PHE A 445 -5.56 21.25 -21.85
C PHE A 445 -4.24 21.26 -22.63
N HIS A 446 -3.80 20.12 -23.15
CA HIS A 446 -2.54 19.99 -23.89
C HIS A 446 -2.45 20.96 -25.08
N ASP A 447 -3.54 21.13 -25.83
CA ASP A 447 -3.56 22.01 -26.99
C ASP A 447 -3.60 23.50 -26.60
N SER A 448 -3.94 23.83 -25.36
CA SER A 448 -3.98 25.21 -24.85
C SER A 448 -2.59 25.87 -24.77
N PRO A 449 -2.50 27.21 -24.90
CA PRO A 449 -1.29 27.95 -24.55
C PRO A 449 -0.89 27.77 -23.07
N THR A 450 -1.84 27.54 -22.16
CA THR A 450 -1.56 27.35 -20.72
C THR A 450 -0.65 26.15 -20.47
N SER A 451 -0.96 25.00 -21.09
CA SER A 451 -0.18 23.76 -20.92
C SER A 451 1.22 23.89 -21.54
N LYS A 452 1.29 24.52 -22.72
CA LYS A 452 2.55 24.78 -23.44
C LYS A 452 3.48 25.70 -22.62
N ASN A 453 2.95 26.81 -22.09
CA ASN A 453 3.70 27.71 -21.21
C ASN A 453 4.14 27.02 -19.90
N PHE A 454 3.27 26.19 -19.29
CA PHE A 454 3.60 25.48 -18.05
C PHE A 454 4.70 24.42 -18.25
N LEU A 455 4.60 23.60 -19.28
CA LEU A 455 5.64 22.63 -19.63
C LEU A 455 6.93 23.34 -20.06
N GLY A 456 6.83 24.44 -20.81
CA GLY A 456 7.97 25.27 -21.18
C GLY A 456 8.67 25.94 -19.99
N PHE A 457 7.96 26.25 -18.91
CA PHE A 457 8.55 26.67 -17.64
C PHE A 457 9.32 25.52 -16.96
N VAL A 458 8.77 24.30 -16.93
CA VAL A 458 9.50 23.12 -16.41
C VAL A 458 10.78 22.84 -17.22
N VAL A 459 10.74 23.04 -18.55
CA VAL A 459 11.96 22.95 -19.39
C VAL A 459 12.93 24.09 -19.08
N ALA A 460 12.46 25.33 -18.90
CA ALA A 460 13.33 26.47 -18.53
C ALA A 460 14.03 26.27 -17.17
N LEU A 461 13.33 25.69 -16.17
CA LEU A 461 13.94 25.24 -14.90
C LEU A 461 14.93 24.08 -15.10
N SER A 462 14.71 23.21 -16.10
CA SER A 462 15.69 22.17 -16.47
C SER A 462 16.90 22.72 -17.22
N GLU A 463 16.77 23.84 -17.94
CA GLU A 463 17.87 24.46 -18.68
C GLU A 463 18.74 25.35 -17.78
N SER A 464 18.14 26.04 -16.79
CA SER A 464 18.84 26.97 -15.87
C SER A 464 19.94 26.33 -15.02
N ILE A 465 19.87 25.01 -14.77
CA ILE A 465 20.85 24.24 -14.00
C ILE A 465 21.75 23.33 -14.85
N ARG A 466 21.75 23.48 -16.19
CA ARG A 466 22.50 22.59 -17.08
C ARG A 466 23.99 22.62 -16.77
N GLY A 467 24.56 21.46 -16.41
CA GLY A 467 25.97 21.32 -16.04
C GLY A 467 26.36 21.90 -14.66
N HIS A 468 25.42 22.49 -13.92
CA HIS A 468 25.68 23.13 -12.63
C HIS A 468 25.44 22.19 -11.44
N LYS A 469 26.23 22.38 -10.37
CA LYS A 469 26.05 21.67 -9.09
C LYS A 469 25.01 22.35 -8.20
N ILE A 470 24.60 21.66 -7.14
CA ILE A 470 23.85 22.26 -6.03
C ILE A 470 24.73 23.28 -5.28
N SER A 471 26.02 23.02 -5.04
CA SER A 471 26.91 23.98 -4.36
C SER A 471 27.37 25.18 -5.20
N ASP A 472 27.06 25.25 -6.50
CA ASP A 472 27.51 26.36 -7.34
C ASP A 472 26.87 27.70 -6.89
N PRO A 473 27.62 28.83 -6.94
CA PRO A 473 27.03 30.15 -6.78
C PRO A 473 26.00 30.45 -7.87
N CYS A 474 24.88 31.06 -7.50
CA CYS A 474 23.81 31.46 -8.40
C CYS A 474 23.16 32.77 -7.92
N HIS A 475 22.28 33.37 -8.73
CA HIS A 475 21.50 34.52 -8.29
C HIS A 475 20.38 34.07 -7.33
N GLU A 476 20.36 34.63 -6.13
CA GLU A 476 19.38 34.31 -5.09
C GLU A 476 18.68 35.59 -4.63
N SER A 477 17.45 35.85 -5.14
CA SER A 477 16.67 37.01 -4.73
C SER A 477 16.13 36.88 -3.28
N PRO A 478 15.74 38.00 -2.64
CA PRO A 478 15.05 37.97 -1.34
C PRO A 478 13.79 37.09 -1.34
N THR A 479 13.09 36.99 -2.48
CA THR A 479 11.96 36.08 -2.68
C THR A 479 12.40 34.62 -2.51
N VAL A 480 13.44 34.18 -3.24
CA VAL A 480 13.95 32.80 -3.19
C VAL A 480 14.41 32.45 -1.77
N ALA A 481 15.17 33.35 -1.12
CA ALA A 481 15.59 33.18 0.27
C ALA A 481 14.40 33.07 1.24
N LYS A 482 13.32 33.83 1.02
CA LYS A 482 12.10 33.74 1.83
C LYS A 482 11.37 32.41 1.62
N ILE A 483 11.28 31.90 0.38
CA ILE A 483 10.64 30.61 0.09
C ILE A 483 11.44 29.43 0.69
N VAL A 484 12.78 29.51 0.69
CA VAL A 484 13.63 28.55 1.42
C VAL A 484 13.29 28.57 2.92
N SER A 485 13.26 29.76 3.54
CA SER A 485 12.93 29.92 4.97
C SER A 485 11.51 29.43 5.33
N ILE A 486 10.53 29.60 4.44
CA ILE A 486 9.19 29.01 4.58
C ILE A 486 9.26 27.47 4.54
N THR A 487 10.01 26.90 3.60
CA THR A 487 10.16 25.43 3.46
C THR A 487 10.88 24.81 4.67
N GLU A 488 11.85 25.53 5.25
CA GLU A 488 12.50 25.15 6.50
C GLU A 488 11.55 25.25 7.70
N THR A 489 10.67 26.25 7.75
CA THR A 489 9.61 26.39 8.76
C THR A 489 8.64 25.19 8.70
N LEU A 490 8.24 24.78 7.49
CA LEU A 490 7.42 23.57 7.30
C LEU A 490 8.14 22.30 7.77
N SER A 491 9.47 22.23 7.61
CA SER A 491 10.30 21.12 8.10
C SER A 491 10.37 21.07 9.63
N LEU A 492 10.50 22.23 10.28
CA LEU A 492 10.49 22.33 11.75
C LEU A 492 9.14 21.91 12.35
N TRP A 493 8.02 22.13 11.65
CA TRP A 493 6.73 21.61 12.09
C TRP A 493 6.65 20.08 12.08
N VAL A 494 7.45 19.37 11.28
CA VAL A 494 7.52 17.89 11.35
C VAL A 494 8.15 17.44 12.66
N ASP A 495 9.16 18.17 13.17
CA ASP A 495 9.80 17.85 14.46
C ASP A 495 8.89 18.18 15.65
N GLN A 496 8.07 19.23 15.51
CA GLN A 496 7.08 19.66 16.51
C GLN A 496 5.81 18.79 16.54
N ILE A 497 5.57 17.98 15.50
CA ILE A 497 4.37 17.14 15.35
C ILE A 497 4.85 15.68 15.15
N PRO A 498 5.39 15.03 16.18
CA PRO A 498 5.96 13.69 16.06
C PRO A 498 4.89 12.64 15.67
N PRO A 499 5.28 11.51 15.06
CA PRO A 499 4.36 10.44 14.71
C PRO A 499 3.79 9.79 15.97
N VAL A 500 2.46 9.72 16.07
CA VAL A 500 1.79 9.03 17.18
C VAL A 500 1.95 7.51 17.05
N GLN A 501 2.02 6.82 18.18
CA GLN A 501 2.03 5.36 18.20
C GLN A 501 0.68 4.83 17.71
N GLN A 502 0.67 4.13 16.58
CA GLN A 502 -0.52 3.56 15.97
C GLN A 502 -0.30 2.10 15.57
N SER A 503 -1.38 1.31 15.54
CA SER A 503 -1.36 -0.08 15.05
C SER A 503 -1.51 -0.21 13.53
N SER A 504 -1.63 0.91 12.81
CA SER A 504 -1.69 0.94 11.35
C SER A 504 -0.28 0.97 10.76
N ARG A 505 0.01 0.03 9.84
CA ARG A 505 1.22 0.00 9.00
C ARG A 505 1.21 1.03 7.87
N TYR A 506 0.05 1.59 7.55
CA TYR A 506 -0.13 2.66 6.57
C TYR A 506 0.15 4.02 7.22
N GLY A 507 0.03 5.12 6.45
CA GLY A 507 0.37 6.48 6.87
C GLY A 507 -0.03 6.88 8.29
N ASN A 508 0.85 7.63 8.94
CA ASN A 508 0.71 8.08 10.33
C ASN A 508 -0.27 9.26 10.43
N ILE A 509 -1.25 9.16 11.32
CA ILE A 509 -2.30 10.18 11.45
C ILE A 509 -1.78 11.56 11.90
N SER A 510 -0.57 11.66 12.49
CA SER A 510 0.08 12.95 12.79
C SER A 510 0.28 13.83 11.54
N TYR A 511 0.39 13.24 10.34
CA TYR A 511 0.43 14.00 9.09
C TYR A 511 -0.79 14.91 8.91
N ARG A 512 -1.96 14.51 9.42
CA ARG A 512 -3.17 15.35 9.35
C ARG A 512 -3.00 16.63 10.15
N THR A 513 -2.46 16.56 11.36
CA THR A 513 -2.18 17.73 12.20
C THR A 513 -1.09 18.62 11.58
N TRP A 514 -0.08 18.04 10.91
CA TRP A 514 0.91 18.82 10.15
C TRP A 514 0.27 19.54 8.94
N HIS A 515 -0.56 18.83 8.16
CA HIS A 515 -1.24 19.39 6.99
C HIS A 515 -2.33 20.41 7.39
N GLU A 516 -3.00 20.22 8.52
CA GLU A 516 -3.98 21.14 9.09
C GLU A 516 -3.31 22.47 9.44
N ARG A 517 -2.21 22.44 10.22
CA ARG A 517 -1.37 23.62 10.50
C ARG A 517 -0.87 24.30 9.22
N LEU A 518 -0.43 23.52 8.23
CA LEU A 518 -0.06 24.03 6.90
C LEU A 518 -1.23 24.80 6.25
N THR A 519 -2.45 24.24 6.22
CA THR A 519 -3.60 24.91 5.61
C THR A 519 -4.04 26.16 6.38
N GLU A 520 -3.97 26.16 7.71
CA GLU A 520 -4.28 27.33 8.54
C GLU A 520 -3.30 28.50 8.34
N ASN A 521 -2.02 28.19 8.06
CA ASN A 521 -0.96 29.19 7.99
C ASN A 521 -0.52 29.51 6.54
N ALA A 522 -1.02 28.80 5.53
CA ALA A 522 -0.54 28.96 4.15
C ALA A 522 -0.65 30.40 3.63
N GLU A 523 -1.72 31.12 3.94
CA GLU A 523 -1.86 32.54 3.55
C GLU A 523 -0.83 33.43 4.26
N SER A 524 -0.63 33.28 5.57
CA SER A 524 0.36 34.07 6.32
C SER A 524 1.80 33.76 5.93
N LEU A 525 2.07 32.57 5.37
CA LEU A 525 3.34 32.23 4.72
C LEU A 525 3.52 32.97 3.38
N MET A 526 2.49 33.01 2.51
CA MET A 526 2.57 33.72 1.22
C MET A 526 2.77 35.23 1.41
N LEU A 527 2.09 35.83 2.38
CA LEU A 527 2.15 37.27 2.68
C LEU A 527 3.55 37.76 3.12
N GLN A 528 4.51 36.86 3.37
CA GLN A 528 5.89 37.24 3.73
C GLN A 528 6.77 37.67 2.53
N PHE A 529 6.33 37.42 1.30
CA PHE A 529 7.05 37.82 0.07
C PHE A 529 6.14 38.47 -1.00
N LEU A 530 4.82 38.46 -0.84
CA LEU A 530 3.91 39.14 -1.76
C LEU A 530 3.96 40.67 -1.59
N PRO A 531 4.21 41.45 -2.67
CA PRO A 531 4.01 42.90 -2.64
C PRO A 531 2.52 43.23 -2.52
N ASP A 532 2.19 44.42 -2.00
CA ASP A 532 0.81 44.80 -1.64
C ASP A 532 -0.22 44.60 -2.76
N GLU A 533 0.14 44.97 -4.00
CA GLU A 533 -0.73 44.83 -5.17
C GLU A 533 -1.06 43.36 -5.55
N LEU A 534 -0.21 42.42 -5.13
CA LEU A 534 -0.36 40.98 -5.37
C LEU A 534 -0.86 40.21 -4.14
N LYS A 535 -1.07 40.86 -2.98
CA LYS A 535 -1.69 40.21 -1.81
C LYS A 535 -3.05 39.56 -2.12
N PRO A 536 -3.93 40.12 -2.97
CA PRO A 536 -5.16 39.45 -3.40
C PRO A 536 -4.97 38.14 -4.19
N SER A 537 -3.73 37.76 -4.56
CA SER A 537 -3.44 36.49 -5.23
C SER A 537 -3.50 35.27 -4.31
N THR A 538 -3.53 35.45 -2.98
CA THR A 538 -3.57 34.35 -2.00
C THR A 538 -4.73 33.39 -2.25
N ILE A 539 -5.90 33.92 -2.61
CA ILE A 539 -7.11 33.17 -3.01
C ILE A 539 -6.85 32.17 -4.15
N GLU A 540 -5.87 32.45 -5.02
CA GLU A 540 -5.48 31.58 -6.12
C GLU A 540 -4.23 30.75 -5.80
N ILE A 541 -3.17 31.32 -5.20
CA ILE A 541 -1.89 30.60 -5.03
C ILE A 541 -1.87 29.62 -3.83
N VAL A 542 -2.61 29.90 -2.76
CA VAL A 542 -2.63 29.05 -1.54
C VAL A 542 -3.17 27.64 -1.83
N PRO A 543 -4.20 27.44 -2.67
CA PRO A 543 -4.64 26.10 -3.07
C PRO A 543 -3.59 25.26 -3.83
N TYR A 544 -2.78 25.84 -4.71
CA TYR A 544 -1.68 25.09 -5.34
C TYR A 544 -0.61 24.73 -4.30
N PHE A 545 -0.24 25.68 -3.44
CA PHE A 545 0.75 25.46 -2.37
C PHE A 545 0.32 24.37 -1.39
N THR A 546 -0.94 24.34 -0.96
CA THR A 546 -1.42 23.34 0.00
C THR A 546 -1.60 21.95 -0.62
N ASP A 547 -2.10 21.83 -1.86
CA ASP A 547 -2.18 20.55 -2.59
C ASP A 547 -0.80 20.13 -3.20
N SER A 548 0.31 20.79 -2.83
CA SER A 548 1.69 20.44 -3.24
C SER A 548 2.37 19.37 -2.37
N PHE A 549 1.80 19.05 -1.21
CA PHE A 549 2.52 18.34 -0.13
C PHE A 549 1.94 16.96 0.23
N GLY A 550 1.01 16.45 -0.59
CA GLY A 550 0.29 15.18 -0.37
C GLY A 550 -1.17 15.41 0.00
N ASN A 551 -1.89 14.35 0.38
CA ASN A 551 -3.32 14.43 0.72
C ASN A 551 -3.61 13.99 2.16
N SER A 552 -4.07 14.91 3.01
CA SER A 552 -4.38 14.64 4.43
C SER A 552 -5.39 13.49 4.66
N SER A 553 -6.35 13.30 3.76
CA SER A 553 -7.37 12.26 3.92
C SER A 553 -6.81 10.86 3.66
N ARG A 554 -6.05 10.69 2.57
CA ARG A 554 -5.45 9.41 2.16
C ARG A 554 -4.12 9.12 2.87
N ILE A 555 -3.40 10.15 3.30
CA ILE A 555 -2.02 10.09 3.83
C ILE A 555 -1.06 9.54 2.77
N ASP A 556 -1.17 10.07 1.54
CA ASP A 556 -0.35 9.72 0.39
C ASP A 556 0.30 10.97 -0.26
N TYR A 557 1.37 10.75 -1.03
CA TYR A 557 2.09 11.77 -1.80
C TYR A 557 2.57 11.18 -3.14
N GLY A 558 2.71 12.00 -4.19
CA GLY A 558 3.21 11.53 -5.49
C GLY A 558 3.30 12.65 -6.53
N THR A 559 3.57 12.26 -7.78
CA THR A 559 3.91 13.19 -8.88
C THR A 559 2.86 14.26 -9.18
N GLY A 560 1.58 14.03 -8.89
CA GLY A 560 0.53 15.06 -8.99
C GLY A 560 0.69 16.20 -7.98
N HIS A 561 1.14 15.89 -6.76
CA HIS A 561 1.44 16.88 -5.74
C HIS A 561 2.75 17.63 -6.06
N GLU A 562 3.77 16.93 -6.57
CA GLU A 562 4.99 17.55 -7.13
C GLU A 562 4.66 18.51 -8.30
N THR A 563 3.71 18.13 -9.15
CA THR A 563 3.23 18.96 -10.27
C THR A 563 2.48 20.19 -9.79
N ASN A 564 1.75 20.12 -8.68
CA ASN A 564 1.16 21.29 -8.02
C ASN A 564 2.23 22.24 -7.43
N PHE A 565 3.36 21.73 -6.93
CA PHE A 565 4.47 22.57 -6.48
C PHE A 565 5.11 23.35 -7.65
N ALA A 566 5.32 22.67 -8.78
CA ALA A 566 5.73 23.32 -10.02
C ALA A 566 4.68 24.32 -10.54
N ALA A 567 3.39 24.04 -10.37
CA ALA A 567 2.30 24.96 -10.72
C ALA A 567 2.29 26.22 -9.85
N TRP A 568 2.56 26.08 -8.54
CA TRP A 568 2.74 27.20 -7.62
C TRP A 568 3.94 28.08 -8.00
N LEU A 569 5.11 27.46 -8.29
CA LEU A 569 6.29 28.18 -8.79
C LEU A 569 6.01 28.90 -10.12
N TYR A 570 5.26 28.26 -11.03
CA TYR A 570 4.81 28.88 -12.28
C TYR A 570 3.85 30.06 -12.05
N CYS A 571 2.94 29.97 -11.07
CA CYS A 571 2.09 31.09 -10.65
C CYS A 571 2.91 32.28 -10.15
N LEU A 572 3.96 32.05 -9.35
CA LEU A 572 4.88 33.12 -8.92
C LEU A 572 5.65 33.74 -10.09
N ALA A 573 6.11 32.92 -11.05
CA ALA A 573 6.77 33.42 -12.26
C ALA A 573 5.81 34.20 -13.18
N ARG A 574 4.55 33.76 -13.30
CA ARG A 574 3.48 34.47 -14.01
C ARG A 574 3.11 35.80 -13.37
N MET A 575 3.42 35.99 -12.09
CA MET A 575 3.27 37.26 -11.37
C MET A 575 4.56 38.10 -11.32
N GLY A 576 5.68 37.65 -11.90
CA GLY A 576 6.96 38.36 -11.86
C GLY A 576 7.65 38.37 -10.49
N ILE A 577 7.11 37.65 -9.50
CA ILE A 577 7.67 37.49 -8.16
C ILE A 577 8.97 36.66 -8.19
N ILE A 578 9.01 35.70 -9.11
CA ILE A 578 10.18 34.91 -9.51
C ILE A 578 10.46 35.24 -10.98
N LYS A 579 11.72 35.45 -11.34
CA LYS A 579 12.14 35.78 -12.71
C LYS A 579 13.07 34.71 -13.29
N GLU A 580 13.38 34.81 -14.57
CA GLU A 580 14.35 33.91 -15.24
C GLU A 580 15.74 33.93 -14.57
N GLU A 581 16.15 35.06 -13.98
CA GLU A 581 17.38 35.17 -13.18
C GLU A 581 17.36 34.34 -11.89
N ASP A 582 16.17 34.05 -11.32
CA ASP A 582 16.02 33.16 -10.15
C ASP A 582 16.01 31.67 -10.52
N TYR A 583 15.79 31.30 -11.80
CA TYR A 583 15.43 29.91 -12.17
C TYR A 583 16.48 28.87 -11.81
N GLN A 584 17.75 29.24 -11.68
CA GLN A 584 18.80 28.35 -11.19
C GLN A 584 18.56 28.05 -9.69
N ALA A 585 18.41 29.08 -8.87
CA ALA A 585 18.21 28.98 -7.42
C ALA A 585 16.84 28.40 -7.03
N VAL A 586 15.80 28.61 -7.83
CA VAL A 586 14.50 27.93 -7.68
C VAL A 586 14.70 26.40 -7.69
N VAL A 587 15.64 25.89 -8.48
CA VAL A 587 15.97 24.46 -8.49
C VAL A 587 17.00 24.11 -7.39
N VAL A 588 18.17 24.74 -7.36
CA VAL A 588 19.27 24.35 -6.43
C VAL A 588 19.12 24.84 -4.98
N ARG A 589 18.06 25.60 -4.66
CA ARG A 589 17.70 25.98 -3.28
C ARG A 589 16.29 25.54 -2.94
N VAL A 590 15.28 26.08 -3.63
CA VAL A 590 13.86 25.85 -3.27
C VAL A 590 13.45 24.40 -3.55
N PHE A 591 13.72 23.87 -4.74
CA PHE A 591 13.33 22.49 -5.08
C PHE A 591 14.15 21.43 -4.31
N VAL A 592 15.43 21.71 -3.99
CA VAL A 592 16.21 20.88 -3.05
C VAL A 592 15.55 20.82 -1.67
N LYS A 593 15.23 21.97 -1.07
CA LYS A 593 14.59 22.04 0.26
C LYS A 593 13.19 21.43 0.27
N TYR A 594 12.43 21.57 -0.82
CA TYR A 594 11.16 20.88 -1.03
C TYR A 594 11.34 19.35 -1.02
N LEU A 595 12.31 18.83 -1.77
CA LEU A 595 12.60 17.40 -1.84
C LEU A 595 13.04 16.84 -0.49
N ASP A 596 13.85 17.56 0.27
CA ASP A 596 14.24 17.19 1.64
C ASP A 596 13.06 17.17 2.60
N LEU A 597 12.16 18.16 2.50
CA LEU A 597 10.89 18.17 3.25
C LEU A 597 10.00 16.98 2.87
N MET A 598 9.87 16.65 1.58
CA MET A 598 9.02 15.52 1.13
C MET A 598 9.57 14.19 1.62
N ARG A 599 10.89 13.98 1.53
CA ARG A 599 11.57 12.81 2.12
C ARG A 599 11.36 12.72 3.63
N LYS A 600 11.38 13.86 4.35
CA LYS A 600 11.10 13.91 5.78
C LYS A 600 9.66 13.51 6.10
N LEU A 601 8.66 14.03 5.38
CA LEU A 601 7.25 13.64 5.55
C LEU A 601 7.02 12.16 5.22
N GLN A 602 7.54 11.69 4.09
CA GLN A 602 7.47 10.29 3.65
C GLN A 602 8.00 9.33 4.71
N LEU A 603 9.15 9.64 5.32
CA LEU A 603 9.77 8.79 6.34
C LEU A 603 9.16 8.93 7.74
N VAL A 604 8.86 10.16 8.20
CA VAL A 604 8.34 10.40 9.56
C VAL A 604 6.87 9.99 9.68
N TYR A 605 6.08 10.18 8.62
CA TYR A 605 4.66 9.85 8.61
C TYR A 605 4.29 8.65 7.72
N CYS A 606 5.25 7.90 7.19
CA CYS A 606 5.01 6.70 6.37
C CYS A 606 3.99 6.93 5.24
N LEU A 607 4.08 8.07 4.53
CA LEU A 607 3.12 8.42 3.47
C LEU A 607 3.07 7.32 2.40
N GLU A 608 1.89 7.00 1.88
CA GLU A 608 1.76 6.02 0.80
C GLU A 608 2.08 6.64 -0.58
N PRO A 609 2.58 5.86 -1.56
CA PRO A 609 2.74 6.31 -2.95
C PRO A 609 1.38 6.60 -3.61
N ALA A 610 1.15 7.86 -4.01
CA ALA A 610 -0.08 8.32 -4.67
C ALA A 610 -0.06 8.00 -6.18
N GLY A 611 -0.07 6.71 -6.52
CA GLY A 611 -0.09 6.24 -7.91
C GLY A 611 -0.08 4.71 -7.99
N SER A 612 -0.64 4.15 -9.08
CA SER A 612 -0.78 2.69 -9.25
C SER A 612 0.38 1.99 -9.96
N HIS A 613 1.48 2.69 -10.23
CA HIS A 613 2.57 2.16 -11.06
C HIS A 613 3.56 1.26 -10.28
N GLY A 614 3.74 1.48 -8.97
CA GLY A 614 4.70 0.72 -8.15
C GLY A 614 6.11 0.74 -8.75
N VAL A 615 6.76 -0.42 -8.87
CA VAL A 615 8.10 -0.55 -9.48
C VAL A 615 8.17 -0.21 -10.98
N TRP A 616 7.05 0.12 -11.63
CA TRP A 616 6.95 0.60 -13.01
C TRP A 616 6.73 2.13 -13.10
N GLY A 617 6.77 2.82 -11.96
CA GLY A 617 7.02 4.25 -11.92
C GLY A 617 8.50 4.53 -12.18
N LEU A 618 8.82 5.80 -12.45
CA LEU A 618 10.22 6.26 -12.43
C LEU A 618 10.78 6.19 -11.00
N ASP A 619 9.96 6.60 -10.04
CA ASP A 619 10.14 6.47 -8.60
C ASP A 619 8.73 6.32 -7.97
N ASP A 620 8.65 5.98 -6.68
CA ASP A 620 7.38 5.87 -5.96
C ASP A 620 6.68 7.22 -5.80
N TYR A 621 7.45 8.33 -5.74
CA TYR A 621 6.96 9.65 -5.33
C TYR A 621 7.27 10.77 -6.32
N HIS A 622 8.44 10.75 -6.97
CA HIS A 622 9.04 11.91 -7.63
C HIS A 622 9.31 11.72 -9.13
N PHE A 623 9.30 12.81 -9.89
CA PHE A 623 9.68 12.82 -11.32
C PHE A 623 10.60 13.99 -11.67
N LEU A 624 10.22 15.22 -11.31
CA LEU A 624 10.98 16.45 -11.59
C LEU A 624 12.45 16.42 -11.12
N PRO A 625 12.84 15.86 -9.96
CA PRO A 625 14.25 15.85 -9.57
C PRO A 625 15.13 14.98 -10.48
N PHE A 626 14.56 14.03 -11.22
CA PHE A 626 15.29 13.28 -12.24
C PHE A 626 15.46 14.09 -13.54
N ILE A 627 14.49 14.95 -13.89
CA ILE A 627 14.65 15.91 -14.99
C ILE A 627 15.77 16.90 -14.64
N PHE A 628 15.63 17.62 -13.53
CA PHE A 628 16.60 18.64 -13.12
C PHE A 628 18.00 18.01 -12.89
N GLY A 629 18.07 16.95 -12.10
CA GLY A 629 19.32 16.26 -11.80
C GLY A 629 20.02 15.64 -13.01
N SER A 630 19.29 15.21 -14.04
CA SER A 630 19.93 14.73 -15.28
C SER A 630 20.50 15.87 -16.12
N SER A 631 19.89 17.06 -16.07
CA SER A 631 20.43 18.26 -16.73
C SER A 631 21.69 18.81 -16.05
N GLN A 632 21.76 18.77 -14.71
CA GLN A 632 23.00 19.05 -13.97
C GLN A 632 24.20 18.19 -14.43
N LEU A 633 23.91 16.98 -14.93
CA LEU A 633 24.90 16.01 -15.37
C LEU A 633 25.12 16.00 -16.90
N ILE A 634 24.43 16.86 -17.66
CA ILE A 634 24.69 17.02 -19.11
C ILE A 634 26.14 17.45 -19.34
N ASP A 635 26.76 16.80 -20.33
CA ASP A 635 28.16 16.99 -20.75
C ASP A 635 29.22 16.76 -19.65
N HIS A 636 28.81 16.29 -18.46
CA HIS A 636 29.70 16.00 -17.34
C HIS A 636 30.80 14.99 -17.72
N LYS A 637 32.06 15.34 -17.45
CA LYS A 637 33.24 14.68 -18.01
C LYS A 637 33.31 13.18 -17.69
N TYR A 638 33.16 12.81 -16.42
CA TYR A 638 33.40 11.43 -15.95
C TYR A 638 32.11 10.63 -15.72
N MET A 639 31.23 11.07 -14.81
CA MET A 639 29.96 10.40 -14.51
C MET A 639 29.03 10.35 -15.74
N LYS A 640 28.46 9.17 -16.04
CA LYS A 640 27.49 8.90 -17.13
C LYS A 640 26.25 8.23 -16.52
N PRO A 641 25.13 8.01 -17.26
CA PRO A 641 23.92 7.41 -16.67
C PRO A 641 24.16 6.10 -15.90
N LYS A 642 24.97 5.18 -16.44
CA LYS A 642 25.41 3.95 -15.73
C LYS A 642 26.17 4.15 -14.40
N SER A 643 26.63 5.37 -14.09
CA SER A 643 27.35 5.65 -12.85
C SER A 643 26.48 5.56 -11.59
N ILE A 644 25.14 5.52 -11.72
CA ILE A 644 24.22 5.30 -10.58
C ILE A 644 24.44 3.95 -9.88
N HIS A 645 25.06 2.99 -10.56
CA HIS A 645 25.38 1.67 -10.00
C HIS A 645 26.66 1.64 -9.17
N ASN A 646 27.60 2.56 -9.39
CA ASN A 646 28.79 2.65 -8.54
C ASN A 646 28.44 3.36 -7.23
N GLU A 647 28.70 2.70 -6.10
CA GLU A 647 28.27 3.18 -4.80
C GLU A 647 29.11 4.36 -4.31
N ASP A 648 30.43 4.35 -4.57
CA ASP A 648 31.33 5.46 -4.25
C ASP A 648 30.87 6.78 -4.88
N ILE A 649 30.43 6.75 -6.14
CA ILE A 649 29.92 7.92 -6.86
C ILE A 649 28.59 8.41 -6.26
N VAL A 650 27.68 7.51 -5.90
CA VAL A 650 26.40 7.90 -5.29
C VAL A 650 26.64 8.47 -3.89
N GLU A 651 27.52 7.88 -3.08
CA GLU A 651 27.83 8.37 -1.74
C GLU A 651 28.54 9.74 -1.79
N ASN A 652 29.61 9.88 -2.58
CA ASN A 652 30.44 11.10 -2.57
C ASN A 652 29.86 12.28 -3.37
N PHE A 653 28.89 12.07 -4.26
CA PHE A 653 28.33 13.14 -5.12
C PHE A 653 26.81 13.36 -4.99
N SER A 654 26.12 12.66 -4.07
CA SER A 654 24.68 12.85 -3.83
C SER A 654 24.30 14.20 -3.19
N SER A 655 25.25 14.93 -2.59
CA SER A 655 25.04 16.33 -2.15
C SER A 655 25.03 17.32 -3.31
N GLU A 656 25.71 17.01 -4.41
CA GLU A 656 25.96 17.94 -5.52
C GLU A 656 24.99 17.80 -6.69
N TYR A 657 24.45 16.59 -6.89
CA TYR A 657 23.63 16.24 -8.04
C TYR A 657 22.32 15.59 -7.60
N MET A 658 21.21 16.27 -7.90
CA MET A 658 19.85 15.89 -7.47
C MET A 658 19.44 14.49 -7.95
N TYR A 659 19.93 14.05 -9.11
CA TYR A 659 19.70 12.69 -9.61
C TYR A 659 20.35 11.64 -8.69
N LEU A 660 21.62 11.85 -8.32
CA LEU A 660 22.36 10.97 -7.43
C LEU A 660 21.79 11.01 -6.00
N SER A 661 21.29 12.16 -5.56
CA SER A 661 20.50 12.31 -4.33
C SER A 661 19.29 11.37 -4.31
N CYS A 662 18.51 11.33 -5.40
CA CYS A 662 17.37 10.41 -5.51
C CYS A 662 17.78 8.94 -5.57
N ILE A 663 18.83 8.58 -6.32
CA ILE A 663 19.36 7.20 -6.34
C ILE A 663 19.84 6.76 -4.94
N GLY A 664 20.55 7.63 -4.23
CA GLY A 664 21.01 7.37 -2.86
C GLY A 664 19.85 7.19 -1.88
N PHE A 665 18.81 8.02 -1.99
CA PHE A 665 17.58 7.86 -1.21
C PHE A 665 16.89 6.52 -1.51
N ILE A 666 16.71 6.18 -2.79
CA ILE A 666 16.10 4.91 -3.23
C ILE A 666 16.87 3.70 -2.69
N LYS A 667 18.20 3.66 -2.88
CA LYS A 667 19.07 2.58 -2.34
C LYS A 667 19.03 2.50 -0.80
N LYS A 668 18.82 3.63 -0.11
CA LYS A 668 18.67 3.69 1.35
C LYS A 668 17.33 3.11 1.82
N VAL A 669 16.21 3.42 1.16
CA VAL A 669 14.87 3.00 1.62
C VAL A 669 14.41 1.64 1.06
N LYS A 670 14.71 1.33 -0.20
CA LYS A 670 14.42 0.02 -0.83
C LYS A 670 15.53 -0.99 -0.52
N LYS A 671 15.25 -2.29 -0.73
CA LYS A 671 16.16 -3.43 -0.47
C LYS A 671 15.98 -4.46 -1.59
N GLY A 672 17.01 -5.27 -1.86
CA GLY A 672 17.11 -6.11 -3.06
C GLY A 672 18.07 -5.50 -4.07
N LEU A 673 18.09 -6.02 -5.31
CA LEU A 673 18.86 -5.43 -6.40
C LEU A 673 18.14 -4.21 -6.97
N PHE A 674 18.91 -3.21 -7.44
CA PHE A 674 18.34 -1.97 -7.97
C PHE A 674 17.41 -2.21 -9.17
N ALA A 675 17.80 -3.11 -10.07
CA ALA A 675 16.99 -3.58 -11.20
C ALA A 675 15.66 -4.25 -10.80
N GLU A 676 15.53 -4.81 -9.59
CA GLU A 676 14.31 -5.48 -9.15
C GLU A 676 13.27 -4.49 -8.60
N HIS A 677 13.73 -3.48 -7.87
CA HIS A 677 12.86 -2.53 -7.15
C HIS A 677 12.71 -1.16 -7.83
N SER A 678 13.55 -0.90 -8.84
CA SER A 678 13.60 0.33 -9.65
C SER A 678 14.01 0.06 -11.12
N PRO A 679 13.42 -0.95 -11.81
CA PRO A 679 13.84 -1.38 -13.15
C PRO A 679 13.91 -0.25 -14.18
N LEU A 680 12.98 0.71 -14.15
CA LEU A 680 12.98 1.80 -15.13
C LEU A 680 14.17 2.76 -14.98
N LEU A 681 14.67 2.98 -13.76
CA LEU A 681 15.91 3.74 -13.55
C LEU A 681 17.15 2.93 -13.92
N ASP A 682 17.09 1.61 -13.80
CA ASP A 682 18.15 0.68 -14.24
C ASP A 682 18.28 0.69 -15.79
N ASP A 683 17.16 0.54 -16.50
CA ASP A 683 17.06 0.68 -17.96
C ASP A 683 17.56 2.05 -18.45
N ILE A 684 17.15 3.14 -17.77
CA ILE A 684 17.59 4.51 -18.09
C ILE A 684 19.10 4.70 -17.88
N SER A 685 19.73 3.92 -16.98
CA SER A 685 21.19 3.92 -16.80
C SER A 685 21.96 3.44 -18.06
N GLY A 686 21.32 2.61 -18.89
CA GLY A 686 21.86 2.13 -20.17
C GLY A 686 21.90 3.19 -21.27
N VAL A 687 21.23 4.34 -21.08
CA VAL A 687 21.23 5.45 -22.04
C VAL A 687 22.64 6.05 -22.12
N PRO A 688 23.22 6.28 -23.32
CA PRO A 688 24.66 6.55 -23.45
C PRO A 688 25.13 7.92 -22.93
N ASN A 689 24.23 8.89 -22.72
CA ASN A 689 24.58 10.20 -22.15
C ASN A 689 23.37 10.89 -21.48
N TRP A 690 23.68 11.80 -20.56
CA TRP A 690 22.69 12.54 -19.76
C TRP A 690 21.79 13.47 -20.57
N ASN A 691 22.23 14.00 -21.72
CA ASN A 691 21.38 14.81 -22.59
C ASN A 691 20.23 13.98 -23.16
N LYS A 692 20.49 12.73 -23.59
CA LYS A 692 19.45 11.78 -23.98
C LYS A 692 18.55 11.36 -22.80
N VAL A 693 19.10 11.22 -21.59
CA VAL A 693 18.29 10.95 -20.38
C VAL A 693 17.33 12.10 -20.10
N ASN A 694 17.82 13.34 -20.00
CA ASN A 694 16.99 14.52 -19.76
C ASN A 694 15.94 14.72 -20.86
N SER A 695 16.34 14.63 -22.14
CA SER A 695 15.43 14.69 -23.29
C SER A 695 14.34 13.61 -23.23
N GLY A 696 14.68 12.39 -22.80
CA GLY A 696 13.72 11.29 -22.61
C GLY A 696 12.77 11.54 -21.44
N LEU A 697 13.29 12.01 -20.31
CA LEU A 697 12.51 12.32 -19.11
C LEU A 697 11.54 13.49 -19.32
N LEU A 698 11.91 14.52 -20.09
CA LEU A 698 11.00 15.61 -20.45
C LEU A 698 9.79 15.11 -21.28
N LYS A 699 10.02 14.20 -22.24
CA LYS A 699 8.94 13.55 -23.00
C LYS A 699 8.11 12.60 -22.12
N MET A 700 8.76 11.84 -21.25
CA MET A 700 8.09 10.90 -20.36
C MET A 700 7.27 11.63 -19.28
N TYR A 701 7.71 12.77 -18.74
CA TYR A 701 6.92 13.58 -17.81
C TYR A 701 5.63 14.08 -18.47
N LYS A 702 5.70 14.51 -19.73
CA LYS A 702 4.53 14.87 -20.53
C LYS A 702 3.56 13.68 -20.65
N ALA A 703 4.03 12.52 -21.09
CA ALA A 703 3.18 11.34 -21.34
C ALA A 703 2.68 10.63 -20.07
N GLU A 704 3.54 10.48 -19.06
CA GLU A 704 3.33 9.67 -17.86
C GLU A 704 2.94 10.48 -16.61
N VAL A 705 2.96 11.81 -16.67
CA VAL A 705 2.36 12.69 -15.64
C VAL A 705 1.28 13.57 -16.27
N LEU A 706 1.63 14.47 -17.19
CA LEU A 706 0.71 15.52 -17.69
C LEU A 706 -0.42 14.99 -18.60
N GLU A 707 -0.27 13.81 -19.20
CA GLU A 707 -1.29 13.16 -20.03
C GLU A 707 -2.09 12.06 -19.31
N LYS A 708 -1.84 11.82 -18.01
CA LYS A 708 -2.55 10.81 -17.22
C LYS A 708 -3.70 11.41 -16.42
N VAL A 709 -4.93 11.07 -16.80
CA VAL A 709 -6.17 11.49 -16.08
C VAL A 709 -6.10 11.15 -14.58
N PRO A 710 -5.64 9.98 -14.11
CA PRO A 710 -5.58 9.67 -12.68
C PRO A 710 -4.71 10.62 -11.85
N ILE A 711 -3.74 11.29 -12.48
CA ILE A 711 -2.85 12.28 -11.85
C ILE A 711 -3.44 13.68 -12.04
N MET A 712 -3.66 14.09 -13.30
CA MET A 712 -4.03 15.47 -13.64
C MET A 712 -5.48 15.83 -13.30
N GLN A 713 -6.36 14.88 -12.95
CA GLN A 713 -7.64 15.17 -12.29
C GLN A 713 -7.51 15.93 -10.97
N HIS A 714 -6.31 15.97 -10.37
CA HIS A 714 -6.02 16.74 -9.17
C HIS A 714 -5.41 18.11 -9.43
N PHE A 715 -4.98 18.39 -10.65
CA PHE A 715 -4.42 19.67 -11.06
C PHE A 715 -5.49 20.78 -11.05
N LEU A 716 -5.11 21.97 -10.60
CA LEU A 716 -6.00 23.10 -10.35
C LEU A 716 -5.95 24.13 -11.50
N PHE A 717 -7.07 24.80 -11.76
CA PHE A 717 -7.19 25.82 -12.81
C PHE A 717 -7.89 27.08 -12.29
N GLY A 718 -7.18 28.22 -12.34
CA GLY A 718 -7.64 29.55 -11.93
C GLY A 718 -7.54 30.57 -13.05
N TRP A 719 -7.16 31.82 -12.74
CA TRP A 719 -6.92 32.88 -13.71
C TRP A 719 -5.44 33.00 -14.10
N LEU A 720 -4.52 32.62 -13.21
CA LEU A 720 -3.12 32.39 -13.57
C LEU A 720 -3.01 31.18 -14.50
N ILE A 721 -3.54 30.02 -14.08
CA ILE A 721 -3.54 28.77 -14.87
C ILE A 721 -4.93 28.55 -15.50
N LYS A 722 -5.13 29.13 -16.68
CA LYS A 722 -6.44 29.17 -17.38
C LYS A 722 -6.80 27.84 -18.05
N TRP A 723 -8.08 27.49 -17.97
CA TRP A 723 -8.68 26.24 -18.49
C TRP A 723 -8.97 26.25 -19.99
#